data_AF-A0AAX3H2U7-F1
#
_entry.id   AF-A0AAX3H2U7-F1
#
_cell.length_a   1.000
_cell.length_b   1.000
_cell.length_c   1.000
_cell.angle_alpha   90.00
_cell.angle_beta   90.00
_cell.angle_gamma   90.00
#
_symmetry.space_group_name_H-M   'P 1'
#
loop_
_entity.id
_entity.type
_entity.pdbx_description
1 polymer ?
#
loop_
_entity_poly.entity_id
_entity_poly.type
_entity_poly.pdbx_seq_one_letter_code
_entity_poly.pdbx_strand_id
1 'polypeptide(L)'
;MRLEEELGVSVEILNSSYAIITSSNEEDVNTLLTYPEIEFIEKPFVLQTQDVQSFSSTGITGFKNRTGLTGKGTIIGIIDSGIDYTLPVFRDSNGRSKILYYWDQSIQGNPPEGFREGTLYTNEDINNAIDGSMYIPISTTSLHGTHVAGICATIASDARIIVVRVGNIQTDIFSRSTEFMRAIKFILDRALELKMPVTLNISYGSNEGSHRGTSLFEQYIDDMCLFWKNNIVVAAGNNADKGGHKRIRLRNNITEEVEFIVGEGERILNVNIWPDFVDDFSVHLVNPSNNQTQTISLTSGEIRNTLGETRITGYFYPIAPYSLTRRVTLQLSSNTQITPGLWRIIFEPINIVTGNVNIYLPTSEGLNRNTRFLIPTQELTVTVPGTASRVITVGSFNSRTDIVSIFSGEGDTQLGVFKPDLLAPGEDIVSFLPGGTSGALTGTSMATPHVTGVCSLFMEWGIVNGNDLFLYSQKLRALLLKVARRLSNQSYPNNSSGFGFLNLSDVDLYTLSSINQDLETEDIGYRSINKSFMDEANNYIPIDGYNVQIHNGLEKEKYISKNISRQSGILSGIDVVHTPEFEEELAGLGQSQNFLKISDSLGVLSIDNTDYNSIQQVLQLPSIIRTIPTTKMTLLGEINRGTFGGVVATEEIGVNFFKNNPNINITGRGTLISIADTGIDYLHRDFIYPDGTSKIVYLWDQTKEGNPPDGFYIGTEYTREDINRAIAANDPSLSQDEVGQGTMLSGICAGLGNVNSEYAGVAEDSELIVIKLGKIEGFYNSAMLFAASQYAYNKAFELGRPLVINVSLGTSSLAGLTNRVNSEKAFFTRGLCVTAGAGNEGNTQTHTSGIISHVGGSVEVELELNEEEEELSLELWLSRPDKADVIIVSPTGEESKTVGVSNYNKVTGLFDLEGTEYSITYIYPTTFSGQQFTNVTLKNAKRGVWKIRLVGVYIITGRYNLYLPNRKLLKSGTRFREVDPFYTINYPAIQDDLITIGAYNTINSSLWQSSSRGPTIENRLKPDIVAPGVNIIAAYPGNTYATITGTAAASAHAAGAAAMYFQYTFVDGRYPNQAYVQKIKTFMQAGARKDSNTVYPNTNSGYGLLDVRGMFDVLR
;
A
#
# COMPACT_ATOMS: atom_id res chain seq x y z
N MET A 1 3.26 -24.90 17.12
CA MET A 1 3.67 -26.32 17.22
C MET A 1 5.19 -26.48 17.36
N ARG A 2 5.99 -26.51 16.30
CA ARG A 2 7.45 -26.76 16.40
C ARG A 2 8.18 -25.85 17.40
N LEU A 3 7.92 -24.55 17.35
CA LEU A 3 8.51 -23.57 18.30
C LEU A 3 8.12 -23.84 19.76
N GLU A 4 6.88 -24.25 19.98
CA GLU A 4 6.34 -24.49 21.32
C GLU A 4 6.93 -25.75 21.94
N GLU A 5 7.21 -26.77 21.10
CA GLU A 5 7.86 -28.01 21.50
C GLU A 5 9.37 -27.83 21.72
N GLU A 6 10.06 -27.13 20.82
CA GLU A 6 11.53 -27.02 20.86
C GLU A 6 12.02 -25.95 21.85
N LEU A 7 11.31 -24.82 21.98
CA LEU A 7 11.74 -23.67 22.79
C LEU A 7 10.88 -23.46 24.05
N GLY A 8 9.78 -24.19 24.22
CA GLY A 8 8.86 -23.96 25.33
C GLY A 8 8.15 -22.60 25.30
N VAL A 9 8.15 -21.92 24.14
CA VAL A 9 7.48 -20.63 23.94
C VAL A 9 5.99 -20.82 23.69
N SER A 10 5.23 -19.74 23.85
CA SER A 10 3.81 -19.67 23.56
C SER A 10 3.58 -18.91 22.25
N VAL A 11 2.86 -19.50 21.29
CA VAL A 11 2.59 -18.89 19.97
C VAL A 11 1.09 -18.63 19.79
N GLU A 12 0.75 -17.43 19.32
CA GLU A 12 -0.59 -17.02 18.89
C GLU A 12 -0.53 -16.52 17.45
N ILE A 13 -1.24 -17.19 16.53
CA ILE A 13 -1.23 -16.87 15.11
C ILE A 13 -2.24 -15.76 14.84
N LEU A 14 -1.81 -14.65 14.25
CA LEU A 14 -2.72 -13.57 13.92
C LEU A 14 -3.33 -13.75 12.51
N ASN A 15 -2.49 -14.06 11.53
CA ASN A 15 -2.88 -14.45 10.18
C ASN A 15 -1.72 -15.22 9.52
N SER A 16 -1.72 -15.36 8.19
CA SER A 16 -0.65 -16.07 7.47
C SER A 16 0.74 -15.41 7.56
N SER A 17 0.80 -14.11 7.89
CA SER A 17 2.04 -13.32 7.86
C SER A 17 2.51 -12.86 9.25
N TYR A 18 1.63 -12.86 10.26
CA TYR A 18 1.95 -12.34 11.60
C TYR A 18 1.59 -13.34 12.72
N ALA A 19 2.46 -13.46 13.72
CA ALA A 19 2.23 -14.21 14.94
C ALA A 19 2.85 -13.48 16.15
N ILE A 20 2.29 -13.70 17.33
CA ILE A 20 2.85 -13.23 18.60
C ILE A 20 3.50 -14.41 19.31
N ILE A 21 4.77 -14.24 19.68
CA ILE A 21 5.56 -15.25 20.41
C ILE A 21 5.88 -14.69 21.79
N THR A 22 5.50 -15.42 22.83
CA THR A 22 5.74 -15.06 24.24
C THR A 22 6.70 -16.07 24.86
N SER A 23 7.82 -15.59 25.43
CA SER A 23 8.77 -16.40 26.19
C SER A 23 9.01 -15.81 27.58
N SER A 24 9.28 -16.69 28.54
CA SER A 24 9.78 -16.36 29.89
C SER A 24 11.29 -16.17 29.96
N ASN A 25 12.03 -16.48 28.88
CA ASN A 25 13.49 -16.38 28.79
C ASN A 25 13.92 -15.56 27.56
N GLU A 26 14.82 -14.59 27.76
CA GLU A 26 15.28 -13.70 26.68
C GLU A 26 16.19 -14.42 25.67
N GLU A 27 16.89 -15.50 26.07
CA GLU A 27 17.72 -16.29 25.15
C GLU A 27 16.90 -17.02 24.08
N ASP A 28 15.66 -17.42 24.39
CA ASP A 28 14.78 -18.09 23.43
C ASP A 28 14.44 -17.15 22.27
N VAL A 29 14.24 -15.86 22.56
CA VAL A 29 13.92 -14.82 21.56
C VAL A 29 15.08 -14.64 20.58
N ASN A 30 16.33 -14.73 21.05
CA ASN A 30 17.51 -14.69 20.17
C ASN A 30 17.61 -15.93 19.28
N THR A 31 17.13 -17.09 19.76
CA THR A 31 17.13 -18.36 19.03
C THR A 31 16.05 -18.40 17.94
N LEU A 32 14.96 -17.64 18.09
CA LEU A 32 13.88 -17.57 17.09
C LEU A 32 14.37 -17.20 15.69
N LEU A 33 15.41 -16.37 15.56
CA LEU A 33 15.99 -15.96 14.28
C LEU A 33 16.71 -17.09 13.53
N THR A 34 16.89 -18.25 14.17
CA THR A 34 17.50 -19.43 13.54
C THR A 34 16.48 -20.28 12.78
N TYR A 35 15.18 -20.06 12.99
CA TYR A 35 14.11 -20.79 12.31
C TYR A 35 13.84 -20.17 10.94
N PRO A 36 13.90 -20.95 9.84
CA PRO A 36 13.72 -20.42 8.50
C PRO A 36 12.31 -19.85 8.24
N GLU A 37 11.32 -20.32 8.99
CA GLU A 37 9.93 -19.87 8.93
C GLU A 37 9.70 -18.52 9.62
N ILE A 38 10.62 -18.08 10.49
CA ILE A 38 10.54 -16.78 11.17
C ILE A 38 11.15 -15.72 10.27
N GLU A 39 10.26 -14.97 9.62
CA GLU A 39 10.63 -13.86 8.75
C GLU A 39 11.15 -12.67 9.56
N PHE A 40 10.49 -12.17 10.59
CA PHE A 40 11.08 -11.08 11.37
C PHE A 40 10.45 -10.98 12.77
N ILE A 41 11.13 -10.29 13.69
CA ILE A 41 10.71 -10.14 15.08
C ILE A 41 10.84 -8.68 15.52
N GLU A 42 9.75 -8.05 15.94
CA GLU A 42 9.75 -6.75 16.61
C GLU A 42 9.45 -6.94 18.10
N LYS A 43 10.24 -6.32 18.98
CA LYS A 43 9.89 -6.27 20.40
C LYS A 43 8.68 -5.34 20.57
N PRO A 44 7.67 -5.72 21.37
CA PRO A 44 6.50 -4.87 21.60
C PRO A 44 6.94 -3.55 22.25
N PHE A 45 6.33 -2.46 21.82
CA PHE A 45 6.52 -1.12 22.39
C PHE A 45 5.25 -0.64 23.08
N VAL A 46 5.36 0.43 23.86
CA VAL A 46 4.31 0.85 24.79
C VAL A 46 3.46 2.00 24.23
N LEU A 47 2.15 1.86 24.31
CA LEU A 47 1.10 2.82 23.92
C LEU A 47 0.40 3.39 25.17
N GLN A 48 0.00 4.67 25.14
CA GLN A 48 -0.58 5.38 26.29
C GLN A 48 -1.92 6.08 26.00
N THR A 49 -2.76 6.26 27.04
CA THR A 49 -4.07 6.98 27.03
C THR A 49 -3.89 8.51 26.98
N GLN A 50 -4.89 9.28 26.54
CA GLN A 50 -4.77 10.75 26.37
C GLN A 50 -5.89 11.58 27.05
N ASP A 51 -5.56 12.81 27.51
CA ASP A 51 -6.13 13.50 28.70
C ASP A 51 -7.14 14.69 28.50
N VAL A 52 -7.87 15.11 29.58
CA VAL A 52 -9.35 15.33 29.77
C VAL A 52 -9.91 16.78 30.15
N GLN A 53 -11.00 17.39 29.53
CA GLN A 53 -12.14 18.28 30.05
C GLN A 53 -13.04 19.02 28.99
N SER A 54 -14.42 19.30 29.13
CA SER A 54 -15.66 19.56 28.19
C SER A 54 -16.47 20.91 27.74
N PHE A 55 -16.96 21.17 26.44
CA PHE A 55 -18.29 21.24 25.64
C PHE A 55 -18.29 21.52 24.02
N SER A 56 -19.37 21.21 23.20
CA SER A 56 -19.47 20.77 21.71
C SER A 56 -20.11 21.62 20.51
N SER A 57 -19.86 21.29 19.18
CA SER A 57 -20.48 21.91 17.92
C SER A 57 -20.61 21.18 16.49
N THR A 58 -20.54 19.85 16.28
CA THR A 58 -20.34 19.18 14.92
C THR A 58 -21.47 19.05 13.86
N GLY A 59 -22.75 19.32 14.16
CA GLY A 59 -23.85 19.11 13.20
C GLY A 59 -24.35 17.65 13.00
N ILE A 60 -23.76 16.67 13.68
CA ILE A 60 -24.14 15.24 13.62
C ILE A 60 -25.63 15.01 13.94
N THR A 61 -26.16 15.70 14.95
CA THR A 61 -27.58 15.58 15.35
C THR A 61 -28.54 15.93 14.22
N GLY A 62 -28.24 17.00 13.47
CA GLY A 62 -29.04 17.39 12.32
C GLY A 62 -29.03 16.33 11.23
N PHE A 63 -27.86 15.76 10.95
CA PHE A 63 -27.71 14.67 9.98
C PHE A 63 -28.55 13.44 10.38
N LYS A 64 -28.42 12.93 11.61
CA LYS A 64 -29.22 11.79 12.09
C LYS A 64 -30.72 12.03 11.97
N ASN A 65 -31.18 13.22 12.37
CA ASN A 65 -32.61 13.55 12.32
C ASN A 65 -33.15 13.61 10.88
N ARG A 66 -32.33 14.00 9.90
CA ARG A 66 -32.73 14.04 8.49
C ARG A 66 -32.70 12.67 7.82
N THR A 67 -31.76 11.81 8.20
CA THR A 67 -31.49 10.55 7.49
C THR A 67 -32.10 9.32 8.18
N GLY A 68 -32.42 9.42 9.48
CA GLY A 68 -32.89 8.29 10.29
C GLY A 68 -31.81 7.25 10.61
N LEU A 69 -30.55 7.50 10.25
CA LEU A 69 -29.44 6.59 10.50
C LEU A 69 -29.06 6.56 11.98
N THR A 70 -28.79 5.35 12.47
CA THR A 70 -28.55 5.05 13.89
C THR A 70 -27.34 4.14 14.11
N GLY A 71 -26.67 3.67 13.05
CA GLY A 71 -25.64 2.64 13.08
C GLY A 71 -26.22 1.23 13.12
N LYS A 72 -27.52 1.06 12.83
CA LYS A 72 -28.15 -0.26 12.89
C LYS A 72 -27.51 -1.22 11.88
N GLY A 73 -27.24 -2.44 12.32
CA GLY A 73 -26.60 -3.46 11.48
C GLY A 73 -25.08 -3.33 11.34
N THR A 74 -24.45 -2.38 12.05
CA THR A 74 -22.99 -2.24 12.11
C THR A 74 -22.43 -2.60 13.49
N ILE A 75 -21.11 -2.78 13.55
CA ILE A 75 -20.35 -2.99 14.80
C ILE A 75 -19.43 -1.79 15.05
N ILE A 76 -19.36 -1.35 16.30
CA ILE A 76 -18.30 -0.48 16.81
C ILE A 76 -17.35 -1.33 17.66
N GLY A 77 -16.10 -1.41 17.23
CA GLY A 77 -15.01 -2.01 17.97
C GLY A 77 -14.32 -0.97 18.86
N ILE A 78 -14.28 -1.19 20.18
CA ILE A 78 -13.58 -0.32 21.14
C ILE A 78 -12.37 -1.08 21.68
N ILE A 79 -11.16 -0.58 21.42
CA ILE A 79 -9.91 -1.10 22.00
C ILE A 79 -9.41 -0.05 22.98
N ASP A 80 -9.64 -0.27 24.27
CA ASP A 80 -9.39 0.76 25.29
C ASP A 80 -9.16 0.16 26.69
N SER A 81 -9.25 0.95 27.76
CA SER A 81 -9.12 0.53 29.16
C SER A 81 -10.31 -0.27 29.71
N GLY A 82 -11.24 -0.69 28.84
CA GLY A 82 -12.48 -1.37 29.21
C GLY A 82 -13.67 -0.42 29.34
N ILE A 83 -14.80 -0.95 29.79
CA ILE A 83 -16.09 -0.26 29.75
C ILE A 83 -16.94 -0.59 30.98
N ASP A 84 -17.70 0.38 31.46
CA ASP A 84 -18.84 0.11 32.35
C ASP A 84 -20.02 -0.36 31.50
N TYR A 85 -20.16 -1.68 31.35
CA TYR A 85 -21.23 -2.30 30.56
C TYR A 85 -22.63 -2.12 31.17
N THR A 86 -22.74 -1.65 32.43
CA THR A 86 -24.04 -1.53 33.10
C THR A 86 -24.80 -0.29 32.65
N LEU A 87 -24.16 0.65 31.96
CA LEU A 87 -24.78 1.93 31.61
C LEU A 87 -25.93 1.79 30.60
N PRO A 88 -27.03 2.56 30.77
CA PRO A 88 -28.17 2.50 29.84
C PRO A 88 -27.82 2.78 28.38
N VAL A 89 -26.80 3.62 28.11
CA VAL A 89 -26.35 3.94 26.75
C VAL A 89 -25.81 2.72 25.99
N PHE A 90 -25.39 1.67 26.71
CA PHE A 90 -24.93 0.41 26.11
C PHE A 90 -26.01 -0.67 26.09
N ARG A 91 -27.27 -0.31 26.37
CA ARG A 91 -28.42 -1.21 26.30
C ARG A 91 -29.31 -0.86 25.09
N ASP A 92 -30.02 -1.85 24.58
CA ASP A 92 -31.04 -1.69 23.56
C ASP A 92 -32.38 -1.25 24.18
N SER A 93 -33.40 -1.07 23.34
CA SER A 93 -34.74 -0.65 23.76
C SER A 93 -35.44 -1.65 24.69
N ASN A 94 -35.00 -2.91 24.73
CA ASN A 94 -35.51 -3.95 25.63
C ASN A 94 -34.71 -4.03 26.95
N GLY A 95 -33.72 -3.14 27.14
CA GLY A 95 -32.84 -3.13 28.30
C GLY A 95 -31.75 -4.19 28.25
N ARG A 96 -31.54 -4.88 27.12
CA ARG A 96 -30.49 -5.90 26.93
C ARG A 96 -29.22 -5.26 26.39
N SER A 97 -28.07 -5.88 26.63
CA SER A 97 -26.77 -5.36 26.20
C SER A 97 -26.65 -5.25 24.67
N LYS A 98 -26.14 -4.10 24.20
CA LYS A 98 -25.64 -3.91 22.82
C LYS A 98 -24.23 -4.47 22.63
N ILE A 99 -23.51 -4.74 23.72
CA ILE A 99 -22.16 -5.29 23.70
C ILE A 99 -22.26 -6.79 23.40
N LEU A 100 -21.83 -7.19 22.21
CA LEU A 100 -21.85 -8.57 21.74
C LEU A 100 -20.78 -9.41 22.43
N TYR A 101 -19.59 -8.82 22.58
CA TYR A 101 -18.44 -9.45 23.20
C TYR A 101 -17.65 -8.41 24.01
N TYR A 102 -17.22 -8.81 25.21
CA TYR A 102 -16.28 -8.07 26.02
C TYR A 102 -15.09 -8.97 26.36
N TRP A 103 -13.92 -8.68 25.79
CA TRP A 103 -12.70 -9.41 26.08
C TRP A 103 -11.78 -8.59 26.97
N ASP A 104 -11.51 -9.08 28.18
CA ASP A 104 -10.52 -8.49 29.07
C ASP A 104 -9.21 -9.28 29.00
N GLN A 105 -8.18 -8.72 28.36
CA GLN A 105 -6.87 -9.36 28.23
C GLN A 105 -6.13 -9.49 29.57
N SER A 106 -6.51 -8.72 30.59
CA SER A 106 -5.83 -8.65 31.88
C SER A 106 -6.30 -9.70 32.89
N ILE A 107 -7.48 -10.28 32.68
CA ILE A 107 -8.08 -11.27 33.59
C ILE A 107 -7.77 -12.67 33.06
N GLN A 108 -6.91 -13.41 33.75
CA GLN A 108 -6.69 -14.82 33.43
C GLN A 108 -7.99 -15.63 33.58
N GLY A 109 -8.33 -16.41 32.55
CA GLY A 109 -9.52 -17.24 32.57
C GLY A 109 -9.76 -17.95 31.25
N ASN A 110 -10.88 -17.63 30.61
CA ASN A 110 -11.36 -18.28 29.38
C ASN A 110 -11.10 -17.37 28.16
N PRO A 111 -9.90 -17.43 27.54
CA PRO A 111 -9.58 -16.58 26.40
C PRO A 111 -10.44 -16.95 25.18
N PRO A 112 -10.65 -16.01 24.23
CA PRO A 112 -11.28 -16.35 22.95
C PRO A 112 -10.49 -17.44 22.22
N GLU A 113 -11.19 -18.22 21.39
CA GLU A 113 -10.57 -19.25 20.56
C GLU A 113 -9.41 -18.68 19.72
N GLY A 114 -8.26 -19.37 19.74
CA GLY A 114 -7.03 -18.94 19.07
C GLY A 114 -6.11 -18.02 19.90
N PHE A 115 -6.55 -17.58 21.09
CA PHE A 115 -5.76 -16.76 22.01
C PHE A 115 -5.45 -17.49 23.32
N ARG A 116 -4.42 -17.04 24.03
CA ARG A 116 -3.90 -17.73 25.22
C ARG A 116 -4.13 -16.97 26.53
N GLU A 117 -4.45 -15.69 26.46
CA GLU A 117 -4.59 -14.81 27.62
C GLU A 117 -5.92 -14.07 27.65
N GLY A 118 -6.36 -13.69 28.85
CA GLY A 118 -7.58 -12.95 29.07
C GLY A 118 -8.83 -13.82 29.31
N THR A 119 -9.97 -13.13 29.47
CA THR A 119 -11.29 -13.73 29.68
C THR A 119 -12.30 -13.07 28.75
N LEU A 120 -12.99 -13.88 27.95
CA LEU A 120 -14.07 -13.46 27.07
C LEU A 120 -15.42 -13.58 27.77
N TYR A 121 -16.21 -12.51 27.71
CA TYR A 121 -17.61 -12.47 28.11
C TYR A 121 -18.49 -12.26 26.89
N THR A 122 -19.49 -13.12 26.72
CA THR A 122 -20.49 -13.06 25.64
C THR A 122 -21.61 -12.07 25.97
N ASN A 123 -22.46 -11.77 24.98
CA ASN A 123 -23.67 -10.98 25.22
C ASN A 123 -24.57 -11.59 26.30
N GLU A 124 -24.65 -12.91 26.38
CA GLU A 124 -25.42 -13.62 27.41
C GLU A 124 -24.81 -13.40 28.80
N ASP A 125 -23.50 -13.55 28.94
CA ASP A 125 -22.79 -13.28 30.21
C ASP A 125 -23.01 -11.83 30.69
N ILE A 126 -22.90 -10.87 29.77
CA ILE A 126 -23.09 -9.44 30.08
C ILE A 126 -24.53 -9.18 30.52
N ASN A 127 -25.50 -9.79 29.85
CA ASN A 127 -26.89 -9.66 30.25
C ASN A 127 -27.18 -10.33 31.61
N ASN A 128 -26.60 -11.51 31.85
CA ASN A 128 -26.69 -12.19 33.14
C ASN A 128 -26.08 -11.33 34.25
N ALA A 129 -25.01 -10.60 33.95
CA ALA A 129 -24.40 -9.64 34.86
C ALA A 129 -25.28 -8.39 35.09
N ILE A 130 -25.94 -7.88 34.04
CA ILE A 130 -26.93 -6.80 34.15
C ILE A 130 -28.11 -7.22 35.04
N ASP A 131 -28.56 -8.47 34.92
CA ASP A 131 -29.66 -9.05 35.69
C ASP A 131 -29.24 -9.44 37.13
N GLY A 132 -27.94 -9.29 37.47
CA GLY A 132 -27.39 -9.62 38.79
C GLY A 132 -27.17 -11.11 39.07
N SER A 133 -27.32 -11.96 38.04
CA SER A 133 -27.12 -13.41 38.13
C SER A 133 -25.66 -13.85 37.92
N MET A 134 -24.81 -12.96 37.41
CA MET A 134 -23.38 -13.14 37.23
C MET A 134 -22.65 -11.86 37.67
N TYR A 135 -21.36 -11.94 37.95
CA TYR A 135 -20.51 -10.77 38.17
C TYR A 135 -19.41 -10.74 37.10
N ILE A 136 -19.39 -9.65 36.31
CA ILE A 136 -18.26 -9.32 35.44
C ILE A 136 -17.55 -8.12 36.06
N PRO A 137 -16.24 -8.20 36.36
CA PRO A 137 -15.49 -7.08 36.92
C PRO A 137 -15.56 -5.86 36.00
N ILE A 138 -15.95 -4.72 36.55
CA ILE A 138 -15.78 -3.42 35.89
C ILE A 138 -14.44 -2.89 36.34
N SER A 139 -13.54 -2.64 35.39
CA SER A 139 -12.23 -2.09 35.72
C SER A 139 -12.36 -0.74 36.43
N THR A 140 -11.57 -0.54 37.48
CA THR A 140 -11.43 0.75 38.17
C THR A 140 -10.89 1.86 37.28
N THR A 141 -10.35 1.51 36.11
CA THR A 141 -9.76 2.43 35.13
C THR A 141 -10.51 2.47 33.80
N SER A 142 -11.72 1.91 33.77
CA SER A 142 -12.66 1.99 32.63
C SER A 142 -13.14 3.41 32.31
N LEU A 143 -12.65 4.45 33.01
CA LEU A 143 -13.07 5.83 32.82
C LEU A 143 -12.87 6.31 31.38
N HIS A 144 -11.68 6.11 30.81
CA HIS A 144 -11.36 6.54 29.45
C HIS A 144 -12.20 5.75 28.42
N GLY A 145 -12.17 4.42 28.47
CA GLY A 145 -12.91 3.58 27.52
C GLY A 145 -14.44 3.72 27.61
N THR A 146 -15.00 3.92 28.80
CA THR A 146 -16.44 4.22 28.98
C THR A 146 -16.83 5.54 28.33
N HIS A 147 -15.99 6.57 28.47
CA HIS A 147 -16.25 7.88 27.87
C HIS A 147 -16.18 7.83 26.35
N VAL A 148 -15.13 7.22 25.81
CA VAL A 148 -14.93 6.98 24.37
C VAL A 148 -16.09 6.18 23.78
N ALA A 149 -16.42 5.03 24.37
CA ALA A 149 -17.53 4.19 23.92
C ALA A 149 -18.87 4.93 24.02
N GLY A 150 -19.07 5.76 25.04
CA GLY A 150 -20.27 6.57 25.20
C GLY A 150 -20.46 7.60 24.08
N ILE A 151 -19.38 8.22 23.58
CA ILE A 151 -19.44 9.16 22.44
C ILE A 151 -19.91 8.39 21.19
N CYS A 152 -19.26 7.26 20.90
CA CYS A 152 -19.62 6.36 19.80
C CYS A 152 -21.10 5.94 19.88
N ALA A 153 -21.52 5.42 21.03
CA ALA A 153 -22.86 4.89 21.27
C ALA A 153 -23.95 5.97 21.30
N THR A 154 -23.59 7.25 21.44
CA THR A 154 -24.54 8.36 21.30
C THR A 154 -24.74 8.72 19.83
N ILE A 155 -23.67 8.67 19.03
CA ILE A 155 -23.71 8.98 17.60
C ILE A 155 -24.37 7.83 16.84
N ALA A 156 -23.89 6.60 17.01
CA ALA A 156 -24.45 5.39 16.43
C ALA A 156 -25.17 4.58 17.53
N SER A 157 -26.40 5.01 17.83
CA SER A 157 -27.22 4.53 18.95
C SER A 157 -27.63 3.08 18.87
N ASP A 158 -27.77 2.52 17.67
CA ASP A 158 -28.27 1.17 17.43
C ASP A 158 -27.17 0.23 16.93
N ALA A 159 -25.93 0.72 16.83
CA ALA A 159 -24.78 -0.11 16.54
C ALA A 159 -24.53 -1.13 17.65
N ARG A 160 -24.13 -2.34 17.24
CA ARG A 160 -23.63 -3.36 18.16
C ARG A 160 -22.20 -3.00 18.55
N ILE A 161 -21.76 -3.46 19.73
CA ILE A 161 -20.45 -3.08 20.27
C ILE A 161 -19.62 -4.34 20.54
N ILE A 162 -18.35 -4.32 20.17
CA ILE A 162 -17.35 -5.28 20.66
C ILE A 162 -16.30 -4.48 21.42
N VAL A 163 -16.00 -4.88 22.65
CA VAL A 163 -15.03 -4.19 23.49
C VAL A 163 -13.88 -5.11 23.83
N VAL A 164 -12.66 -4.62 23.66
CA VAL A 164 -11.44 -5.28 24.12
C VAL A 164 -10.73 -4.35 25.10
N ARG A 165 -10.52 -4.84 26.33
CA ARG A 165 -9.70 -4.17 27.33
C ARG A 165 -8.24 -4.61 27.16
N VAL A 166 -7.36 -3.62 26.98
CA VAL A 166 -5.90 -3.78 26.88
C VAL A 166 -5.21 -3.21 28.14
N GLY A 167 -3.96 -3.61 28.40
CA GLY A 167 -3.19 -3.22 29.60
C GLY A 167 -3.37 -4.14 30.82
N ASN A 168 -2.58 -3.94 31.88
CA ASN A 168 -2.60 -4.75 33.12
C ASN A 168 -3.38 -4.04 34.25
N ILE A 169 -3.97 -4.81 35.16
CA ILE A 169 -4.82 -4.37 36.30
C ILE A 169 -4.14 -3.31 37.20
N GLN A 170 -2.80 -3.25 37.23
CA GLN A 170 -2.04 -2.36 38.13
C GLN A 170 -1.63 -1.00 37.52
N THR A 171 -1.54 -0.86 36.19
CA THR A 171 -1.13 0.39 35.51
C THR A 171 -1.71 0.46 34.09
N ASP A 172 -2.74 1.27 33.85
CA ASP A 172 -3.42 1.35 32.53
C ASP A 172 -2.85 2.42 31.58
N ILE A 173 -1.84 3.18 32.01
CA ILE A 173 -1.16 4.18 31.15
C ILE A 173 -0.33 3.49 30.07
N PHE A 174 0.00 2.21 30.22
CA PHE A 174 0.95 1.51 29.37
C PHE A 174 0.32 0.21 28.84
N SER A 175 0.17 0.08 27.53
CA SER A 175 -0.27 -1.15 26.86
C SER A 175 0.68 -1.50 25.71
N ARG A 176 0.87 -2.78 25.42
CA ARG A 176 1.84 -3.22 24.40
C ARG A 176 1.20 -3.28 23.02
N SER A 177 1.95 -2.98 21.95
CA SER A 177 1.47 -3.11 20.56
C SER A 177 0.82 -4.48 20.27
N THR A 178 1.36 -5.56 20.84
CA THR A 178 0.82 -6.93 20.73
C THR A 178 -0.62 -7.07 21.25
N GLU A 179 -0.99 -6.34 22.29
CA GLU A 179 -2.34 -6.38 22.89
C GLU A 179 -3.38 -5.77 21.92
N PHE A 180 -2.99 -4.70 21.21
CA PHE A 180 -3.80 -4.10 20.15
C PHE A 180 -3.88 -5.00 18.92
N MET A 181 -2.78 -5.64 18.52
CA MET A 181 -2.80 -6.57 17.39
C MET A 181 -3.81 -7.71 17.61
N ARG A 182 -3.80 -8.31 18.82
CA ARG A 182 -4.79 -9.30 19.24
C ARG A 182 -6.21 -8.75 19.22
N ALA A 183 -6.41 -7.54 19.76
CA ALA A 183 -7.72 -6.90 19.83
C ALA A 183 -8.32 -6.63 18.43
N ILE A 184 -7.51 -6.12 17.50
CA ILE A 184 -7.92 -5.87 16.11
C ILE A 184 -8.34 -7.18 15.44
N LYS A 185 -7.50 -8.23 15.55
CA LYS A 185 -7.82 -9.56 15.02
C LYS A 185 -9.16 -10.06 15.54
N PHE A 186 -9.31 -10.07 16.87
CA PHE A 186 -10.51 -10.57 17.51
C PHE A 186 -11.77 -9.85 17.02
N ILE A 187 -11.74 -8.51 16.95
CA ILE A 187 -12.87 -7.72 16.48
C ILE A 187 -13.19 -8.02 15.00
N LEU A 188 -12.18 -8.09 14.14
CA LEU A 188 -12.36 -8.32 12.70
C LEU A 188 -12.85 -9.74 12.40
N ASP A 189 -12.31 -10.76 13.08
CA ASP A 189 -12.76 -12.16 12.96
C ASP A 189 -14.24 -12.28 13.39
N ARG A 190 -14.61 -11.69 14.53
CA ARG A 190 -16.01 -11.66 14.97
C ARG A 190 -16.92 -10.89 14.01
N ALA A 191 -16.45 -9.79 13.44
CA ALA A 191 -17.23 -9.03 12.46
C ALA A 191 -17.48 -9.82 11.17
N LEU A 192 -16.48 -10.55 10.68
CA LEU A 192 -16.58 -11.47 9.54
C LEU A 192 -17.58 -12.60 9.84
N GLU A 193 -17.47 -13.25 11.00
CA GLU A 193 -18.37 -14.33 11.42
C GLU A 193 -19.83 -13.87 11.55
N LEU A 194 -20.03 -12.67 12.10
CA LEU A 194 -21.35 -12.04 12.21
C LEU A 194 -21.84 -11.47 10.87
N LYS A 195 -21.00 -11.44 9.84
CA LYS A 195 -21.25 -10.81 8.53
C LYS A 195 -21.69 -9.34 8.65
N MET A 196 -21.11 -8.61 9.60
CA MET A 196 -21.44 -7.20 9.86
C MET A 196 -20.24 -6.29 9.55
N PRO A 197 -20.44 -5.11 8.95
CA PRO A 197 -19.37 -4.13 8.79
C PRO A 197 -18.99 -3.52 10.15
N VAL A 198 -17.72 -3.16 10.31
CA VAL A 198 -17.16 -2.75 11.61
C VAL A 198 -16.30 -1.49 11.53
N THR A 199 -16.50 -0.56 12.47
CA THR A 199 -15.58 0.57 12.68
C THR A 199 -14.83 0.40 14.00
N LEU A 200 -13.50 0.40 13.96
CA LEU A 200 -12.63 0.25 15.14
C LEU A 200 -12.15 1.63 15.61
N ASN A 201 -12.25 1.88 16.92
CA ASN A 201 -11.71 3.07 17.58
C ASN A 201 -10.44 2.71 18.37
N ILE A 202 -9.32 3.37 18.06
CA ILE A 202 -8.06 3.26 18.80
C ILE A 202 -7.66 4.64 19.32
N SER A 203 -7.92 4.88 20.60
CA SER A 203 -7.61 6.15 21.29
C SER A 203 -6.30 6.04 22.10
N TYR A 204 -5.26 5.50 21.46
CA TYR A 204 -3.93 5.24 22.06
C TYR A 204 -2.82 5.62 21.08
N GLY A 205 -1.67 6.04 21.62
CA GLY A 205 -0.52 6.42 20.82
C GLY A 205 0.84 6.24 21.52
N SER A 206 1.91 6.21 20.74
CA SER A 206 3.30 6.13 21.21
C SER A 206 4.25 7.01 20.39
N ASN A 207 5.34 7.43 21.03
CA ASN A 207 6.50 8.09 20.40
C ASN A 207 7.67 7.11 20.15
N GLU A 208 7.48 5.81 20.39
CA GLU A 208 8.56 4.80 20.30
C GLU A 208 8.78 4.25 18.87
N GLY A 209 8.19 4.87 17.84
CA GLY A 209 8.35 4.48 16.44
C GLY A 209 8.98 5.58 15.58
N SER A 210 9.17 5.31 14.27
CA SER A 210 9.78 6.26 13.32
C SER A 210 8.87 7.42 12.93
N HIS A 211 7.56 7.32 13.23
CA HIS A 211 6.50 8.23 12.79
C HIS A 211 6.35 8.30 11.25
N ARG A 212 6.76 7.25 10.55
CA ARG A 212 6.71 7.15 9.08
C ARG A 212 5.70 6.13 8.56
N GLY A 213 4.92 5.48 9.42
CA GLY A 213 4.01 4.41 9.00
C GLY A 213 4.72 3.08 8.74
N THR A 214 5.95 2.91 9.23
CA THR A 214 6.81 1.76 8.86
C THR A 214 7.00 0.73 9.96
N SER A 215 6.55 0.92 11.21
CA SER A 215 6.71 -0.15 12.22
C SER A 215 5.91 -1.41 11.86
N LEU A 216 6.26 -2.58 12.39
CA LEU A 216 5.45 -3.79 12.14
C LEU A 216 3.99 -3.60 12.59
N PHE A 217 3.79 -2.90 13.70
CA PHE A 217 2.45 -2.61 14.20
C PHE A 217 1.62 -1.76 13.23
N GLU A 218 2.22 -0.72 12.64
CA GLU A 218 1.54 0.13 11.66
C GLU A 218 1.23 -0.62 10.37
N GLN A 219 2.17 -1.45 9.89
CA GLN A 219 1.97 -2.27 8.70
C GLN A 219 0.87 -3.32 8.91
N TYR A 220 0.87 -4.00 10.06
CA TYR A 220 -0.21 -4.89 10.44
C TYR A 220 -1.56 -4.18 10.42
N ILE A 221 -1.65 -2.96 10.96
CA ILE A 221 -2.89 -2.17 10.92
C ILE A 221 -3.30 -1.80 9.49
N ASP A 222 -2.34 -1.42 8.65
CA ASP A 222 -2.59 -1.10 7.24
C ASP A 222 -3.10 -2.32 6.47
N ASP A 223 -2.53 -3.50 6.71
CA ASP A 223 -3.02 -4.77 6.14
C ASP A 223 -4.45 -5.08 6.65
N MET A 224 -4.70 -4.87 7.94
CA MET A 224 -6.04 -5.07 8.53
C MET A 224 -7.09 -4.08 7.98
N CYS A 225 -6.69 -2.90 7.50
CA CYS A 225 -7.60 -1.98 6.80
C CYS A 225 -8.06 -2.52 5.42
N LEU A 226 -7.48 -3.62 4.93
CA LEU A 226 -7.87 -4.32 3.71
C LEU A 226 -8.66 -5.60 4.00
N PHE A 227 -8.69 -6.06 5.25
CA PHE A 227 -9.39 -7.28 5.67
C PHE A 227 -10.83 -6.99 6.08
N TRP A 228 -11.81 -7.62 5.41
CA TRP A 228 -13.24 -7.42 5.68
C TRP A 228 -13.71 -5.95 5.52
N LYS A 229 -15.03 -5.72 5.62
CA LYS A 229 -15.68 -4.41 5.46
C LYS A 229 -15.45 -3.54 6.70
N ASN A 230 -14.26 -2.95 6.83
CA ASN A 230 -13.86 -2.22 8.03
C ASN A 230 -13.29 -0.80 7.81
N ASN A 231 -13.30 -0.02 8.88
CA ASN A 231 -12.58 1.23 9.02
C ASN A 231 -11.89 1.29 10.39
N ILE A 232 -10.58 1.54 10.41
CA ILE A 232 -9.81 1.77 11.64
C ILE A 232 -9.56 3.27 11.80
N VAL A 233 -10.02 3.82 12.93
CA VAL A 233 -9.94 5.25 13.27
C VAL A 233 -9.01 5.42 14.48
N VAL A 234 -7.98 6.25 14.35
CA VAL A 234 -6.89 6.38 15.31
C VAL A 234 -6.72 7.83 15.76
N ALA A 235 -6.48 8.06 17.05
CA ALA A 235 -6.18 9.37 17.60
C ALA A 235 -4.82 9.91 17.10
N ALA A 236 -4.75 11.20 16.76
CA ALA A 236 -3.51 11.81 16.26
C ALA A 236 -2.42 11.96 17.34
N GLY A 237 -2.79 12.04 18.61
CA GLY A 237 -1.83 12.25 19.70
C GLY A 237 -1.93 13.63 20.34
N ASN A 238 -1.49 13.75 21.60
CA ASN A 238 -1.56 14.99 22.40
C ASN A 238 -0.19 15.61 22.71
N ASN A 239 0.81 15.38 21.85
CA ASN A 239 2.22 15.69 22.14
C ASN A 239 2.77 16.98 21.51
N ALA A 240 1.99 17.70 20.70
CA ALA A 240 2.50 18.84 19.90
C ALA A 240 3.05 20.01 20.75
N ASP A 241 2.40 20.33 21.88
CA ASP A 241 2.80 21.42 22.78
C ASP A 241 3.67 20.95 23.96
N LYS A 242 3.97 19.65 24.05
CA LYS A 242 4.61 19.04 25.23
C LYS A 242 6.13 19.05 25.18
N GLY A 243 6.71 19.31 24.01
CA GLY A 243 8.15 19.38 23.82
C GLY A 243 8.85 18.02 23.88
N GLY A 244 8.13 16.95 23.53
CA GLY A 244 8.65 15.58 23.48
C GLY A 244 9.39 15.21 22.18
N HIS A 245 9.45 16.11 21.19
CA HIS A 245 10.12 15.87 19.90
C HIS A 245 11.13 16.97 19.54
N LYS A 246 12.22 16.55 18.88
CA LYS A 246 13.23 17.42 18.28
C LYS A 246 13.68 16.86 16.94
N ARG A 247 13.67 17.71 15.91
CA ARG A 247 14.33 17.45 14.61
C ARG A 247 15.63 18.24 14.52
N ILE A 248 16.70 17.60 14.04
CA ILE A 248 17.99 18.23 13.72
C ILE A 248 18.45 17.83 12.33
N ARG A 249 19.46 18.57 11.82
CA ARG A 249 20.13 18.24 10.56
C ARG A 249 21.64 18.17 10.74
N LEU A 250 22.19 16.96 10.73
CA LEU A 250 23.64 16.73 10.80
C LEU A 250 24.33 17.22 9.52
N ARG A 251 25.59 17.63 9.67
CA ARG A 251 26.46 18.05 8.57
C ARG A 251 27.87 17.52 8.80
N ASN A 252 28.55 17.09 7.74
CA ASN A 252 29.92 16.60 7.85
C ASN A 252 30.82 17.64 8.55
N ASN A 253 31.63 17.16 9.50
CA ASN A 253 32.57 17.94 10.30
C ASN A 253 31.93 19.00 11.23
N ILE A 254 30.62 18.93 11.53
CA ILE A 254 29.95 19.84 12.48
C ILE A 254 29.29 19.03 13.58
N THR A 255 29.81 19.11 14.81
CA THR A 255 29.17 18.53 15.99
C THR A 255 27.86 19.26 16.29
N GLU A 256 26.78 18.50 16.49
CA GLU A 256 25.46 19.02 16.82
C GLU A 256 25.10 18.63 18.27
N GLU A 257 24.52 19.57 19.01
CA GLU A 257 24.15 19.40 20.42
C GLU A 257 22.64 19.60 20.60
N VAL A 258 21.99 18.66 21.29
CA VAL A 258 20.56 18.73 21.61
C VAL A 258 20.36 18.72 23.11
N GLU A 259 19.71 19.77 23.61
CA GLU A 259 19.46 19.98 25.03
C GLU A 259 18.04 19.55 25.44
N PHE A 260 17.94 18.81 26.53
CA PHE A 260 16.66 18.45 27.15
C PHE A 260 16.74 18.51 28.68
N ILE A 261 15.62 18.82 29.32
CA ILE A 261 15.51 18.88 30.77
C ILE A 261 14.90 17.58 31.26
N VAL A 262 15.41 17.04 32.36
CA VAL A 262 14.79 15.97 33.14
C VAL A 262 14.20 16.57 34.41
N GLY A 263 12.89 16.39 34.61
CA GLY A 263 12.17 16.84 35.79
C GLY A 263 12.47 16.00 37.04
N GLU A 264 12.07 16.49 38.21
CA GLU A 264 12.22 15.75 39.47
C GLU A 264 11.34 14.50 39.51
N GLY A 265 11.82 13.45 40.21
CA GLY A 265 11.06 12.22 40.43
C GLY A 265 11.00 11.25 39.25
N GLU A 266 11.60 11.59 38.10
CA GLU A 266 11.69 10.70 36.95
C GLU A 266 12.53 9.46 37.27
N ARG A 267 12.01 8.26 37.04
CA ARG A 267 12.74 7.02 37.34
C ARG A 267 13.21 6.26 36.11
N ILE A 268 12.49 6.40 35.00
CA ILE A 268 12.77 5.73 33.74
C ILE A 268 12.52 6.74 32.63
N LEU A 269 13.44 6.87 31.69
CA LEU A 269 13.31 7.73 30.52
C LEU A 269 13.94 7.06 29.29
N ASN A 270 13.14 6.83 28.25
CA ASN A 270 13.59 6.24 26.99
C ASN A 270 13.69 7.32 25.90
N VAL A 271 14.90 7.70 25.50
CA VAL A 271 15.11 8.61 24.37
C VAL A 271 15.27 7.76 23.11
N ASN A 272 14.42 8.00 22.11
CA ASN A 272 14.45 7.32 20.82
C ASN A 272 14.97 8.28 19.73
N ILE A 273 16.00 7.88 19.01
CA ILE A 273 16.62 8.66 17.93
C ILE A 273 16.44 7.89 16.62
N TRP A 274 15.93 8.56 15.59
CA TRP A 274 15.63 8.01 14.28
C TRP A 274 16.39 8.77 13.18
N PRO A 275 17.62 8.35 12.87
CA PRO A 275 18.36 8.84 11.72
C PRO A 275 18.00 8.10 10.42
N ASP A 276 18.24 8.74 9.28
CA ASP A 276 18.20 8.08 7.97
C ASP A 276 19.33 7.03 7.87
N PHE A 277 19.05 5.88 7.24
CA PHE A 277 20.01 4.76 7.18
C PHE A 277 21.34 5.08 6.49
N VAL A 278 21.35 6.08 5.62
CA VAL A 278 22.52 6.48 4.82
C VAL A 278 23.52 7.33 5.61
N ASP A 279 23.11 7.83 6.77
CA ASP A 279 23.96 8.67 7.61
C ASP A 279 24.73 7.82 8.63
N ASP A 280 26.01 8.15 8.79
CA ASP A 280 26.89 7.57 9.79
C ASP A 280 27.40 8.65 10.75
N PHE A 281 27.25 8.39 12.05
CA PHE A 281 27.60 9.28 13.13
C PHE A 281 27.74 8.50 14.42
N SER A 282 28.35 9.15 15.41
CA SER A 282 28.38 8.64 16.77
C SER A 282 27.66 9.58 17.74
N VAL A 283 27.16 9.07 18.86
CA VAL A 283 26.35 9.83 19.81
C VAL A 283 26.69 9.49 21.26
N HIS A 284 26.70 10.49 22.14
CA HIS A 284 26.85 10.28 23.58
C HIS A 284 25.97 11.25 24.38
N LEU A 285 25.74 10.93 25.65
CA LEU A 285 25.01 11.77 26.59
C LEU A 285 25.94 12.49 27.54
N VAL A 286 25.62 13.73 27.87
CA VAL A 286 26.26 14.53 28.92
C VAL A 286 25.22 14.88 29.98
N ASN A 287 25.53 14.57 31.24
CA ASN A 287 24.64 14.84 32.37
C ASN A 287 24.78 16.30 32.89
N PRO A 288 23.92 16.74 33.83
CA PRO A 288 23.97 18.11 34.38
C PRO A 288 25.29 18.48 35.08
N SER A 289 26.10 17.49 35.46
CA SER A 289 27.43 17.69 36.06
C SER A 289 28.57 17.69 35.04
N ASN A 290 28.26 17.71 33.73
CA ASN A 290 29.21 17.63 32.62
C ASN A 290 30.02 16.32 32.54
N ASN A 291 29.52 15.23 33.12
CA ASN A 291 30.06 13.90 32.89
C ASN A 291 29.42 13.29 31.65
N GLN A 292 30.21 12.62 30.82
CA GLN A 292 29.76 12.01 29.56
C GLN A 292 29.70 10.48 29.63
N THR A 293 28.80 9.88 28.85
CA THR A 293 28.79 8.44 28.61
C THR A 293 29.90 8.04 27.64
N GLN A 294 30.13 6.73 27.51
CA GLN A 294 30.79 6.19 26.31
C GLN A 294 30.02 6.57 25.05
N THR A 295 30.75 6.68 23.95
CA THR A 295 30.20 6.95 22.62
C THR A 295 29.51 5.71 22.05
N ILE A 296 28.35 5.94 21.46
CA ILE A 296 27.54 4.94 20.77
C ILE A 296 27.72 5.13 19.27
N SER A 297 27.98 4.03 18.57
CA SER A 297 28.06 3.99 17.11
C SER A 297 27.42 2.70 16.61
N LEU A 298 27.30 2.53 15.29
CA LEU A 298 26.74 1.31 14.70
C LEU A 298 27.51 0.04 15.11
N THR A 299 28.79 0.18 15.49
CA THR A 299 29.68 -0.93 15.85
C THR A 299 29.90 -1.09 17.35
N SER A 300 29.36 -0.21 18.19
CA SER A 300 29.62 -0.23 19.64
C SER A 300 28.92 -1.38 20.38
N GLY A 301 27.87 -1.97 19.79
CA GLY A 301 26.98 -2.89 20.50
C GLY A 301 26.20 -2.19 21.62
N GLU A 302 25.73 -2.96 22.61
CA GLU A 302 25.11 -2.39 23.82
C GLU A 302 26.17 -1.77 24.73
N ILE A 303 25.97 -0.51 25.07
CA ILE A 303 26.81 0.16 26.08
C ILE A 303 26.02 0.37 27.37
N ARG A 304 26.71 0.23 28.49
CA ARG A 304 26.17 0.49 29.83
C ARG A 304 27.03 1.52 30.53
N ASN A 305 26.40 2.57 31.06
CA ASN A 305 27.06 3.65 31.77
C ASN A 305 26.35 3.92 33.10
N THR A 306 27.08 4.50 34.04
CA THR A 306 26.51 5.02 35.28
C THR A 306 27.02 6.43 35.50
N LEU A 307 26.13 7.42 35.47
CA LEU A 307 26.45 8.83 35.72
C LEU A 307 25.71 9.29 36.99
N GLY A 308 26.43 9.36 38.11
CA GLY A 308 25.79 9.56 39.43
C GLY A 308 24.94 8.35 39.82
N GLU A 309 23.67 8.57 40.16
CA GLU A 309 22.69 7.49 40.44
C GLU A 309 21.97 6.99 39.18
N THR A 310 22.19 7.62 38.02
CA THR A 310 21.50 7.28 36.78
C THR A 310 22.28 6.20 36.03
N ARG A 311 21.63 5.05 35.79
CA ARG A 311 22.10 4.00 34.88
C ARG A 311 21.60 4.28 33.48
N ILE A 312 22.47 4.13 32.49
CA ILE A 312 22.18 4.45 31.10
C ILE A 312 22.57 3.27 30.22
N THR A 313 21.61 2.69 29.52
CA THR A 313 21.85 1.68 28.49
C THR A 313 21.63 2.32 27.12
N GLY A 314 22.61 2.18 26.23
CA GLY A 314 22.57 2.73 24.88
C GLY A 314 22.74 1.65 23.83
N TYR A 315 21.98 1.73 22.74
CA TYR A 315 22.12 0.80 21.62
C TYR A 315 21.82 1.49 20.28
N PHE A 316 22.72 1.34 19.30
CA PHE A 316 22.49 1.74 17.91
C PHE A 316 22.05 0.50 17.13
N TYR A 317 20.78 0.45 16.77
CA TYR A 317 20.24 -0.67 16.00
C TYR A 317 20.73 -0.63 14.55
N PRO A 318 21.11 -1.79 13.99
CA PRO A 318 21.18 -1.91 12.55
C PRO A 318 19.79 -1.64 11.97
N ILE A 319 19.73 -1.36 10.67
CA ILE A 319 18.47 -1.13 9.98
C ILE A 319 17.47 -2.28 10.19
N ALA A 320 16.16 -2.02 10.21
CA ALA A 320 15.14 -3.07 10.26
C ALA A 320 14.71 -3.51 8.84
N PRO A 321 14.23 -4.75 8.62
CA PRO A 321 13.79 -5.21 7.30
C PRO A 321 12.55 -4.51 6.75
N TYR A 322 11.97 -3.55 7.44
CA TYR A 322 10.74 -2.89 7.00
C TYR A 322 10.88 -1.37 6.94
N SER A 323 12.06 -0.83 7.29
CA SER A 323 12.25 0.61 7.47
C SER A 323 13.62 1.04 6.96
N LEU A 324 13.64 2.10 6.14
CA LEU A 324 14.85 2.82 5.75
C LEU A 324 15.32 3.81 6.83
N THR A 325 14.70 3.82 8.01
CA THR A 325 15.21 4.58 9.16
C THR A 325 15.88 3.62 10.15
N ARG A 326 17.01 4.04 10.71
CA ARG A 326 17.66 3.30 11.82
C ARG A 326 17.11 3.81 13.15
N ARG A 327 17.41 3.09 14.22
CA ARG A 327 17.01 3.46 15.58
C ARG A 327 18.24 3.53 16.49
N VAL A 328 18.32 4.53 17.35
CA VAL A 328 19.18 4.53 18.53
C VAL A 328 18.29 4.69 19.76
N THR A 329 18.50 3.87 20.79
CA THR A 329 17.78 3.99 22.06
C THR A 329 18.74 4.33 23.18
N LEU A 330 18.37 5.29 24.01
CA LEU A 330 19.05 5.62 25.26
C LEU A 330 18.04 5.45 26.39
N GLN A 331 18.22 4.39 27.18
CA GLN A 331 17.38 4.10 28.34
C GLN A 331 18.08 4.57 29.61
N LEU A 332 17.53 5.59 30.24
CA LEU A 332 17.97 6.11 31.52
C LEU A 332 17.08 5.50 32.61
N SER A 333 17.69 5.02 33.70
CA SER A 333 16.96 4.45 34.83
C SER A 333 17.64 4.75 36.16
N SER A 334 16.85 4.86 37.22
CA SER A 334 17.34 5.01 38.60
C SER A 334 16.36 4.38 39.58
N ASN A 335 16.88 3.87 40.70
CA ASN A 335 16.05 3.34 41.79
C ASN A 335 15.35 4.46 42.58
N THR A 336 15.92 5.66 42.57
CA THR A 336 15.45 6.84 43.31
C THR A 336 14.81 7.83 42.34
N GLN A 337 15.65 8.53 41.59
CA GLN A 337 15.33 9.40 40.46
C GLN A 337 16.55 9.54 39.53
N ILE A 338 16.30 9.78 38.25
CA ILE A 338 17.27 10.24 37.26
C ILE A 338 17.69 11.65 37.69
N THR A 339 18.98 11.97 37.56
CA THR A 339 19.52 13.27 37.97
C THR A 339 18.75 14.41 37.29
N PRO A 340 17.97 15.22 38.05
CA PRO A 340 17.20 16.30 37.45
C PRO A 340 18.11 17.40 36.90
N GLY A 341 17.64 18.11 35.87
CA GLY A 341 18.36 19.23 35.28
C GLY A 341 18.60 19.08 33.78
N LEU A 342 19.55 19.86 33.26
CA LEU A 342 19.87 19.94 31.84
C LEU A 342 20.78 18.80 31.41
N TRP A 343 20.28 17.97 30.50
CA TRP A 343 21.01 16.91 29.82
C TRP A 343 21.25 17.30 28.37
N ARG A 344 22.31 16.74 27.78
CA ARG A 344 22.70 17.02 26.40
C ARG A 344 22.98 15.75 25.63
N ILE A 345 22.52 15.69 24.39
CA ILE A 345 22.81 14.65 23.42
C ILE A 345 23.78 15.24 22.41
N ILE A 346 24.98 14.67 22.31
CA ILE A 346 26.03 15.18 21.42
C ILE A 346 26.17 14.23 20.24
N PHE A 347 26.01 14.76 19.03
CA PHE A 347 26.16 14.03 17.77
C PHE A 347 27.48 14.41 17.10
N GLU A 348 28.28 13.40 16.76
CA GLU A 348 29.56 13.53 16.08
C GLU A 348 29.48 12.89 14.69
N PRO A 349 29.31 13.69 13.62
CA PRO A 349 29.18 13.19 12.26
C PRO A 349 30.42 12.46 11.75
N ILE A 350 30.22 11.34 11.05
CA ILE A 350 31.29 10.57 10.39
C ILE A 350 31.14 10.68 8.87
N ASN A 351 29.97 10.30 8.33
CA ASN A 351 29.65 10.41 6.91
C ASN A 351 28.15 10.68 6.74
N ILE A 352 27.81 11.93 6.44
CA ILE A 352 26.42 12.39 6.33
C ILE A 352 26.03 12.60 4.87
N VAL A 353 24.90 12.00 4.49
CA VAL A 353 24.28 12.10 3.16
C VAL A 353 23.05 13.00 3.22
N THR A 354 22.07 12.71 4.07
CA THR A 354 20.84 13.53 4.21
C THR A 354 20.90 14.43 5.44
N GLY A 355 21.39 13.88 6.54
CA GLY A 355 21.56 14.51 7.84
C GLY A 355 20.30 14.54 8.69
N ASN A 356 19.18 13.95 8.26
CA ASN A 356 17.92 14.08 8.99
C ASN A 356 17.91 13.17 10.22
N VAL A 357 17.67 13.76 11.39
CA VAL A 357 17.53 12.99 12.64
C VAL A 357 16.33 13.52 13.42
N ASN A 358 15.44 12.61 13.80
CA ASN A 358 14.31 12.87 14.70
C ASN A 358 14.58 12.25 16.05
N ILE A 359 14.31 12.97 17.13
CA ILE A 359 14.58 12.55 18.51
C ILE A 359 13.29 12.70 19.30
N TYR A 360 12.89 11.64 19.98
CA TYR A 360 11.66 11.57 20.74
C TYR A 360 11.93 11.16 22.18
N LEU A 361 11.27 11.86 23.10
CA LEU A 361 11.02 11.40 24.46
C LEU A 361 9.73 10.57 24.47
N PRO A 362 9.47 9.77 25.52
CA PRO A 362 8.19 9.11 25.69
C PRO A 362 7.04 10.13 25.65
N THR A 363 5.82 9.65 25.37
CA THR A 363 4.64 10.51 25.41
C THR A 363 4.48 11.13 26.80
N SER A 364 4.06 12.40 26.84
CA SER A 364 4.10 13.23 28.04
C SER A 364 3.29 12.69 29.23
N GLU A 365 2.31 11.84 28.95
CA GLU A 365 1.42 11.19 29.92
C GLU A 365 2.18 10.22 30.84
N GLY A 366 3.34 9.72 30.39
CA GLY A 366 4.26 8.91 31.18
C GLY A 366 5.42 9.68 31.82
N LEU A 367 5.46 11.02 31.68
CA LEU A 367 6.58 11.86 32.12
C LEU A 367 6.14 12.97 33.10
N ASN A 368 7.10 13.48 33.87
CA ASN A 368 6.99 14.74 34.56
C ASN A 368 6.84 15.88 33.52
N ARG A 369 5.92 16.83 33.77
CA ARG A 369 5.65 17.98 32.89
C ARG A 369 6.87 18.85 32.58
N ASN A 370 7.90 18.82 33.42
CA ASN A 370 9.15 19.55 33.21
C ASN A 370 10.15 18.79 32.31
N THR A 371 9.94 17.51 32.04
CA THR A 371 10.81 16.69 31.20
C THR A 371 10.49 16.94 29.72
N ARG A 372 11.35 17.69 29.03
CA ARG A 372 11.13 18.15 27.64
C ARG A 372 12.40 18.64 26.98
N PHE A 373 12.42 18.70 25.64
CA PHE A 373 13.45 19.43 24.91
C PHE A 373 13.39 20.93 25.20
N LEU A 374 14.55 21.57 25.26
CA LEU A 374 14.63 23.02 25.51
C LEU A 374 14.11 23.81 24.30
N ILE A 375 14.42 23.35 23.10
CA ILE A 375 13.95 23.92 21.82
C ILE A 375 13.28 22.81 21.01
N PRO A 376 11.99 22.49 21.24
CA PRO A 376 11.32 21.39 20.58
C PRO A 376 10.95 21.69 19.11
N THR A 377 10.58 20.64 18.37
CA THR A 377 9.94 20.72 17.06
C THR A 377 8.46 20.36 17.20
N GLN A 378 7.57 21.11 16.52
CA GLN A 378 6.12 20.93 16.62
C GLN A 378 5.55 19.99 15.53
N GLU A 379 6.20 19.94 14.37
CA GLU A 379 5.89 19.03 13.27
C GLU A 379 6.26 17.58 13.60
N LEU A 380 5.62 16.61 12.94
CA LEU A 380 5.87 15.17 13.10
C LEU A 380 5.67 14.65 14.54
N THR A 381 4.60 15.14 15.18
CA THR A 381 4.17 14.80 16.54
C THR A 381 2.92 13.91 16.57
N VAL A 382 2.38 13.52 15.40
CA VAL A 382 1.36 12.47 15.32
C VAL A 382 1.93 11.16 15.86
N THR A 383 1.29 10.57 16.88
CA THR A 383 1.78 9.35 17.54
C THR A 383 1.53 8.09 16.72
N VAL A 384 2.39 7.09 16.84
CA VAL A 384 2.16 5.73 16.29
C VAL A 384 1.00 5.07 17.06
N PRO A 385 -0.01 4.45 16.39
CA PRO A 385 -0.07 4.10 14.98
C PRO A 385 -0.84 5.10 14.09
N GLY A 386 -1.11 6.32 14.56
CA GLY A 386 -1.77 7.36 13.77
C GLY A 386 -1.01 7.78 12.51
N THR A 387 0.26 7.40 12.38
CA THR A 387 1.09 7.57 11.18
C THR A 387 0.93 6.44 10.14
N ALA A 388 0.17 5.37 10.43
CA ALA A 388 -0.17 4.34 9.44
C ALA A 388 -0.91 4.94 8.22
N SER A 389 -0.67 4.38 7.04
CA SER A 389 -1.03 5.02 5.77
C SER A 389 -2.53 4.95 5.44
N ARG A 390 -3.21 3.89 5.91
CA ARG A 390 -4.60 3.56 5.55
C ARG A 390 -5.63 3.93 6.61
N VAL A 391 -5.22 4.09 7.88
CA VAL A 391 -6.13 4.49 8.96
C VAL A 391 -6.68 5.90 8.76
N ILE A 392 -7.81 6.19 9.41
CA ILE A 392 -8.34 7.56 9.54
C ILE A 392 -7.78 8.16 10.83
N THR A 393 -6.82 9.09 10.69
CA THR A 393 -6.16 9.72 11.84
C THR A 393 -6.87 11.01 12.23
N VAL A 394 -7.33 11.11 13.47
CA VAL A 394 -8.22 12.19 13.90
C VAL A 394 -7.49 13.11 14.88
N GLY A 395 -7.31 14.37 14.47
CA GLY A 395 -6.84 15.43 15.35
C GLY A 395 -7.98 16.11 16.12
N SER A 396 -7.62 17.01 17.03
CA SER A 396 -8.56 17.70 17.91
C SER A 396 -8.70 19.17 17.55
N PHE A 397 -9.92 19.71 17.68
CA PHE A 397 -10.16 21.15 17.71
C PHE A 397 -11.11 21.56 18.83
N ASN A 398 -11.04 22.83 19.22
CA ASN A 398 -12.00 23.47 20.09
C ASN A 398 -13.24 23.88 19.30
N SER A 399 -14.32 23.16 19.55
CA SER A 399 -15.57 23.29 18.82
C SER A 399 -16.27 24.65 19.02
N ARG A 400 -15.89 25.42 20.04
CA ARG A 400 -16.45 26.76 20.33
C ARG A 400 -15.74 27.88 19.57
N THR A 401 -14.47 27.66 19.21
CA THR A 401 -13.62 28.69 18.61
C THR A 401 -13.16 28.34 17.20
N ASP A 402 -13.35 27.09 16.77
CA ASP A 402 -12.82 26.53 15.52
C ASP A 402 -11.29 26.61 15.41
N ILE A 403 -10.60 26.59 16.56
CA ILE A 403 -9.14 26.60 16.65
C ILE A 403 -8.66 25.17 16.87
N VAL A 404 -7.62 24.75 16.13
CA VAL A 404 -6.94 23.48 16.33
C VAL A 404 -6.42 23.42 17.77
N SER A 405 -6.64 22.29 18.45
CA SER A 405 -6.17 22.13 19.82
C SER A 405 -4.66 22.15 19.86
N ILE A 406 -4.08 22.96 20.75
CA ILE A 406 -2.62 23.17 20.82
C ILE A 406 -1.82 21.89 21.07
N PHE A 407 -2.45 20.88 21.66
CA PHE A 407 -1.84 19.58 21.93
C PHE A 407 -1.92 18.61 20.75
N SER A 408 -2.81 18.85 19.78
CA SER A 408 -3.12 17.91 18.69
C SER A 408 -1.89 17.65 17.84
N GLY A 409 -1.50 16.38 17.71
CA GLY A 409 -0.33 15.96 16.94
C GLY A 409 -0.39 16.44 15.49
N GLU A 410 0.75 16.92 14.98
CA GLU A 410 0.92 17.43 13.62
C GLU A 410 1.76 16.46 12.77
N GLY A 411 1.41 16.32 11.49
CA GLY A 411 2.20 15.57 10.53
C GLY A 411 3.41 16.36 10.01
N ASP A 412 3.95 15.89 8.89
CA ASP A 412 5.04 16.54 8.14
C ASP A 412 4.76 16.39 6.64
N THR A 413 4.07 17.39 6.07
CA THR A 413 3.68 17.36 4.64
C THR A 413 4.86 17.49 3.69
N GLN A 414 6.01 18.04 4.15
CA GLN A 414 7.21 18.15 3.33
C GLN A 414 7.88 16.80 3.13
N LEU A 415 7.79 15.91 4.12
CA LEU A 415 8.38 14.57 4.10
C LEU A 415 7.31 13.46 3.98
N GLY A 416 6.16 13.77 3.40
CA GLY A 416 5.16 12.78 2.97
C GLY A 416 4.25 12.23 4.07
N VAL A 417 4.27 12.79 5.28
CA VAL A 417 3.37 12.39 6.39
C VAL A 417 2.16 13.32 6.40
N PHE A 418 1.20 13.05 5.53
CA PHE A 418 -0.05 13.81 5.39
C PHE A 418 -1.07 13.42 6.48
N LYS A 419 -0.78 13.81 7.74
CA LYS A 419 -1.60 13.54 8.93
C LYS A 419 -1.72 14.80 9.80
N PRO A 420 -2.75 14.93 10.67
CA PRO A 420 -3.93 14.07 10.73
C PRO A 420 -4.77 14.15 9.44
N ASP A 421 -5.73 13.26 9.29
CA ASP A 421 -6.65 13.24 8.14
C ASP A 421 -7.67 14.38 8.21
N LEU A 422 -8.29 14.53 9.38
CA LEU A 422 -9.25 15.57 9.68
C LEU A 422 -9.31 15.82 11.19
N LEU A 423 -9.95 16.91 11.60
CA LEU A 423 -10.18 17.25 13.00
C LEU A 423 -11.62 16.95 13.41
N ALA A 424 -11.81 16.47 14.64
CA ALA A 424 -13.12 16.42 15.28
C ALA A 424 -13.05 17.11 16.65
N PRO A 425 -14.19 17.48 17.27
CA PRO A 425 -14.17 18.06 18.60
C PRO A 425 -13.52 17.09 19.58
N GLY A 426 -12.38 17.51 20.09
CA GLY A 426 -11.61 16.78 21.07
C GLY A 426 -11.21 17.67 22.23
N GLU A 427 -11.35 18.99 22.12
CA GLU A 427 -11.41 19.81 23.31
C GLU A 427 -12.81 19.74 23.79
N ASP A 428 -12.89 19.35 25.03
CA ASP A 428 -14.03 19.68 25.76
C ASP A 428 -15.28 18.87 25.21
N ILE A 429 -15.33 17.56 25.51
CA ILE A 429 -16.43 16.62 25.18
C ILE A 429 -17.10 15.95 26.40
N VAL A 430 -18.44 16.07 26.51
CA VAL A 430 -19.24 15.39 27.54
C VAL A 430 -19.65 14.02 27.04
N SER A 431 -19.44 13.01 27.89
CA SER A 431 -19.93 11.65 27.69
C SER A 431 -20.10 10.99 29.06
N PHE A 432 -20.22 9.67 29.07
CA PHE A 432 -20.51 8.87 30.24
C PHE A 432 -19.23 8.51 31.00
N LEU A 433 -19.34 8.47 32.33
CA LEU A 433 -18.32 7.96 33.24
C LEU A 433 -18.85 6.69 33.93
N PRO A 434 -17.95 5.83 34.45
CA PRO A 434 -18.34 4.68 35.27
C PRO A 434 -19.27 5.07 36.42
N GLY A 435 -20.27 4.22 36.71
CA GLY A 435 -21.29 4.46 37.72
C GLY A 435 -22.47 5.33 37.26
N GLY A 436 -22.51 5.71 35.98
CA GLY A 436 -23.67 6.36 35.35
C GLY A 436 -23.72 7.88 35.48
N THR A 437 -22.62 8.50 35.92
CA THR A 437 -22.47 9.96 35.87
C THR A 437 -22.03 10.42 34.48
N SER A 438 -22.17 11.72 34.20
CA SER A 438 -21.62 12.33 32.99
C SER A 438 -20.42 13.19 33.34
N GLY A 439 -19.44 13.18 32.44
CA GLY A 439 -18.16 13.81 32.65
C GLY A 439 -17.57 14.31 31.35
N ALA A 440 -16.59 15.15 31.52
CA ALA A 440 -16.09 16.05 30.53
C ALA A 440 -14.63 15.70 30.26
N LEU A 441 -14.26 15.29 29.03
CA LEU A 441 -12.90 14.94 28.63
C LEU A 441 -12.41 15.70 27.37
N THR A 442 -11.09 15.78 27.17
CA THR A 442 -10.32 16.51 26.15
C THR A 442 -9.34 15.50 25.55
N GLY A 443 -8.77 15.80 24.40
CA GLY A 443 -7.76 15.00 23.75
C GLY A 443 -8.22 14.52 22.38
N THR A 444 -7.25 14.14 21.56
CA THR A 444 -7.55 13.46 20.29
C THR A 444 -8.29 12.13 20.52
N SER A 445 -8.15 11.52 21.70
CA SER A 445 -8.98 10.40 22.17
C SER A 445 -10.49 10.66 22.18
N MET A 446 -10.94 11.91 22.38
CA MET A 446 -12.35 12.29 22.36
C MET A 446 -12.81 12.73 20.96
N ALA A 447 -11.88 13.23 20.13
CA ALA A 447 -12.15 13.53 18.72
C ALA A 447 -12.42 12.26 17.90
N THR A 448 -11.57 11.24 18.07
CA THR A 448 -11.61 9.94 17.37
C THR A 448 -13.00 9.27 17.39
N PRO A 449 -13.68 9.08 18.54
CA PRO A 449 -14.98 8.40 18.58
C PRO A 449 -16.11 9.16 17.87
N HIS A 450 -15.97 10.48 17.64
CA HIS A 450 -16.92 11.18 16.77
C HIS A 450 -16.87 10.64 15.34
N VAL A 451 -15.65 10.50 14.81
CA VAL A 451 -15.42 9.99 13.45
C VAL A 451 -15.77 8.50 13.40
N THR A 452 -15.45 7.72 14.43
CA THR A 452 -15.84 6.30 14.54
C THR A 452 -17.36 6.11 14.45
N GLY A 453 -18.13 6.87 15.24
CA GLY A 453 -19.59 6.80 15.21
C GLY A 453 -20.15 7.22 13.84
N VAL A 454 -19.60 8.27 13.23
CA VAL A 454 -19.99 8.72 11.88
C VAL A 454 -19.70 7.67 10.82
N CYS A 455 -18.56 6.97 10.88
CA CYS A 455 -18.27 5.88 9.96
C CYS A 455 -19.33 4.77 10.05
N SER A 456 -19.78 4.42 11.25
CA SER A 456 -20.86 3.45 11.45
C SER A 456 -22.19 3.90 10.83
N LEU A 457 -22.53 5.19 10.89
CA LEU A 457 -23.73 5.71 10.19
C LEU A 457 -23.60 5.57 8.67
N PHE A 458 -22.43 5.87 8.10
CA PHE A 458 -22.19 5.68 6.67
C PHE A 458 -22.15 4.21 6.26
N MET A 459 -21.63 3.31 7.09
CA MET A 459 -21.66 1.86 6.84
C MET A 459 -23.08 1.29 6.88
N GLU A 460 -23.95 1.79 7.77
CA GLU A 460 -25.37 1.44 7.74
C GLU A 460 -25.98 1.86 6.39
N TRP A 461 -25.77 3.12 5.99
CA TRP A 461 -26.30 3.61 4.73
C TRP A 461 -25.75 2.87 3.51
N GLY A 462 -24.42 2.74 3.39
CA GLY A 462 -23.79 2.14 2.23
C GLY A 462 -23.95 0.62 2.18
N ILE A 463 -23.53 -0.07 3.24
CA ILE A 463 -23.35 -1.52 3.24
C ILE A 463 -24.62 -2.23 3.69
N VAL A 464 -25.21 -1.82 4.82
CA VAL A 464 -26.38 -2.51 5.40
C VAL A 464 -27.63 -2.25 4.56
N ASN A 465 -27.85 -1.00 4.15
CA ASN A 465 -29.00 -0.61 3.33
C ASN A 465 -28.76 -0.81 1.82
N GLY A 466 -27.57 -1.29 1.42
CA GLY A 466 -27.25 -1.65 0.03
C GLY A 466 -26.99 -0.48 -0.94
N ASN A 467 -26.83 0.75 -0.45
CA ASN A 467 -26.61 1.92 -1.32
C ASN A 467 -25.19 2.01 -1.91
N ASP A 468 -24.19 1.42 -1.23
CA ASP A 468 -22.78 1.35 -1.65
C ASP A 468 -22.04 0.28 -0.82
N LEU A 469 -21.97 -0.96 -1.32
CA LEU A 469 -21.37 -2.08 -0.58
C LEU A 469 -19.86 -1.94 -0.31
N PHE A 470 -19.20 -1.01 -1.02
CA PHE A 470 -17.76 -0.75 -0.92
C PHE A 470 -17.42 0.50 -0.11
N LEU A 471 -18.40 1.09 0.59
CA LEU A 471 -18.22 2.30 1.39
C LEU A 471 -17.50 2.03 2.72
N TYR A 472 -16.24 1.60 2.63
CA TYR A 472 -15.35 1.35 3.77
C TYR A 472 -13.91 1.73 3.41
N SER A 473 -12.97 1.57 4.35
CA SER A 473 -11.54 1.83 4.22
C SER A 473 -11.25 3.17 3.51
N GLN A 474 -10.48 3.17 2.41
CA GLN A 474 -10.08 4.39 1.68
C GLN A 474 -11.26 5.13 1.04
N LYS A 475 -12.32 4.44 0.60
CA LYS A 475 -13.49 5.06 -0.03
C LYS A 475 -14.25 5.93 0.99
N LEU A 476 -14.52 5.38 2.17
CA LEU A 476 -15.17 6.11 3.26
C LEU A 476 -14.27 7.23 3.81
N ARG A 477 -12.96 6.97 3.96
CA ARG A 477 -11.99 8.02 4.33
C ARG A 477 -12.08 9.20 3.34
N ALA A 478 -11.99 8.96 2.04
CA ALA A 478 -12.07 10.02 1.02
C ALA A 478 -13.36 10.83 1.10
N LEU A 479 -14.51 10.18 1.37
CA LEU A 479 -15.78 10.87 1.59
C LEU A 479 -15.71 11.81 2.80
N LEU A 480 -15.18 11.35 3.93
CA LEU A 480 -15.03 12.18 5.14
C LEU A 480 -14.11 13.38 4.90
N LEU A 481 -12.99 13.18 4.20
CA LEU A 481 -12.08 14.28 3.82
C LEU A 481 -12.77 15.30 2.90
N LYS A 482 -13.67 14.84 2.03
CA LYS A 482 -14.43 15.70 1.12
C LYS A 482 -15.50 16.53 1.85
N VAL A 483 -16.18 15.96 2.83
CA VAL A 483 -17.26 16.69 3.54
C VAL A 483 -16.74 17.54 4.70
N ALA A 484 -15.46 17.42 5.04
CA ALA A 484 -14.83 18.26 6.06
C ALA A 484 -14.98 19.76 5.74
N ARG A 485 -15.45 20.53 6.73
CA ARG A 485 -15.53 21.99 6.68
C ARG A 485 -14.12 22.57 6.70
N ARG A 486 -13.90 23.66 5.95
CA ARG A 486 -12.60 24.35 5.86
C ARG A 486 -12.75 25.82 6.16
N LEU A 487 -11.72 26.39 6.78
CA LEU A 487 -11.65 27.81 7.04
C LEU A 487 -11.02 28.52 5.82
N SER A 488 -11.63 29.60 5.35
CA SER A 488 -11.22 30.29 4.13
C SER A 488 -9.84 30.97 4.23
N ASN A 489 -9.29 31.13 5.44
CA ASN A 489 -8.00 31.74 5.72
C ASN A 489 -6.85 30.72 5.85
N GLN A 490 -7.08 29.43 5.57
CA GLN A 490 -6.08 28.38 5.63
C GLN A 490 -5.98 27.60 4.32
N SER A 491 -4.80 27.13 3.98
CA SER A 491 -4.61 26.15 2.90
C SER A 491 -4.84 24.74 3.42
N TYR A 492 -5.41 23.88 2.58
CA TYR A 492 -5.65 22.47 2.86
C TYR A 492 -5.14 21.59 1.71
N PRO A 493 -4.72 20.33 1.99
CA PRO A 493 -4.45 19.83 3.33
C PRO A 493 -3.23 20.52 3.97
N ASN A 494 -3.18 20.56 5.30
CA ASN A 494 -2.02 21.03 6.05
C ASN A 494 -1.68 20.07 7.21
N ASN A 495 -0.53 20.27 7.83
CA ASN A 495 0.04 19.37 8.84
C ASN A 495 -0.71 19.36 10.18
N SER A 496 -1.52 20.39 10.49
CA SER A 496 -2.24 20.49 11.77
C SER A 496 -3.71 20.11 11.65
N SER A 497 -4.38 20.57 10.59
CA SER A 497 -5.82 20.40 10.38
C SER A 497 -6.19 19.30 9.39
N GLY A 498 -5.20 18.66 8.77
CA GLY A 498 -5.45 17.68 7.71
C GLY A 498 -6.25 18.31 6.58
N PHE A 499 -7.37 17.69 6.21
CA PHE A 499 -8.31 18.19 5.20
C PHE A 499 -9.42 19.08 5.75
N GLY A 500 -9.48 19.31 7.07
CA GLY A 500 -10.47 20.20 7.69
C GLY A 500 -11.17 19.59 8.90
N PHE A 501 -12.29 20.21 9.27
CA PHE A 501 -13.09 19.91 10.46
C PHE A 501 -14.28 19.01 10.09
N LEU A 502 -14.51 17.93 10.82
CA LEU A 502 -15.66 17.04 10.65
C LEU A 502 -16.96 17.86 10.61
N ASN A 503 -17.74 17.72 9.53
CA ASN A 503 -19.01 18.40 9.37
C ASN A 503 -19.97 17.52 8.54
N LEU A 504 -21.17 17.29 9.08
CA LEU A 504 -22.24 16.55 8.39
C LEU A 504 -23.44 17.43 8.00
N SER A 505 -23.36 18.74 8.26
CA SER A 505 -24.48 19.67 8.08
C SER A 505 -24.97 19.72 6.63
N ASP A 506 -24.05 19.66 5.67
CA ASP A 506 -24.35 19.79 4.24
C ASP A 506 -24.26 18.45 3.49
N VAL A 507 -24.18 17.34 4.21
CA VAL A 507 -24.17 16.01 3.59
C VAL A 507 -25.58 15.65 3.17
N ASP A 508 -25.76 15.53 1.85
CA ASP A 508 -26.95 15.00 1.20
C ASP A 508 -26.69 13.58 0.70
N LEU A 509 -27.41 12.63 1.28
CA LEU A 509 -27.33 11.22 0.89
C LEU A 509 -27.96 10.96 -0.47
N TYR A 510 -28.85 11.83 -0.96
CA TYR A 510 -29.47 11.69 -2.28
C TYR A 510 -28.46 12.01 -3.40
N THR A 511 -27.65 13.05 -3.22
CA THR A 511 -26.52 13.33 -4.12
C THR A 511 -25.45 12.21 -4.06
N LEU A 512 -25.30 11.55 -2.91
CA LEU A 512 -24.42 10.37 -2.76
C LEU A 512 -25.01 9.11 -3.40
N SER A 513 -26.34 8.93 -3.39
CA SER A 513 -27.01 7.81 -4.06
C SER A 513 -27.18 8.02 -5.55
N SER A 514 -27.42 9.24 -6.04
CA SER A 514 -27.55 9.55 -7.48
C SER A 514 -26.27 9.25 -8.25
N ILE A 515 -25.12 9.44 -7.59
CA ILE A 515 -23.79 8.97 -8.03
C ILE A 515 -23.79 7.46 -8.34
N ASN A 516 -24.63 6.67 -7.67
CA ASN A 516 -24.79 5.23 -7.82
C ASN A 516 -26.13 4.82 -8.49
N GLN A 517 -27.08 5.75 -8.73
CA GLN A 517 -28.46 5.48 -9.19
C GLN A 517 -28.76 5.97 -10.62
N ASP A 518 -27.89 6.75 -11.26
CA ASP A 518 -27.98 7.09 -12.70
C ASP A 518 -27.78 5.84 -13.61
N LEU A 519 -27.99 4.64 -13.07
CA LEU A 519 -27.82 3.32 -13.66
C LEU A 519 -29.15 2.59 -13.87
N GLU A 520 -30.23 2.99 -13.20
CA GLU A 520 -31.51 2.27 -13.24
C GLU A 520 -32.63 2.97 -14.01
N THR A 521 -32.48 4.25 -14.39
CA THR A 521 -33.62 5.03 -14.94
C THR A 521 -33.51 5.54 -16.38
N GLU A 522 -32.40 5.32 -17.09
CA GLU A 522 -32.35 5.62 -18.55
C GLU A 522 -32.60 4.42 -19.48
N ASP A 523 -32.80 3.20 -18.96
CA ASP A 523 -32.98 2.00 -19.80
C ASP A 523 -34.41 1.43 -19.91
N ILE A 524 -35.42 2.16 -19.45
CA ILE A 524 -36.83 1.89 -19.80
C ILE A 524 -37.49 3.20 -20.27
N GLY A 525 -37.13 3.64 -21.47
CA GLY A 525 -37.62 4.89 -22.05
C GLY A 525 -37.90 4.91 -23.55
N TYR A 526 -37.79 3.79 -24.28
CA TYR A 526 -38.32 3.74 -25.66
C TYR A 526 -39.77 3.23 -25.66
N ARG A 527 -40.67 4.22 -25.82
CA ARG A 527 -42.10 4.21 -26.18
C ARG A 527 -43.11 4.36 -25.03
N SER A 528 -43.50 5.62 -24.79
CA SER A 528 -44.79 6.11 -25.32
C SER A 528 -44.86 7.63 -25.17
N ILE A 529 -44.69 8.35 -26.27
CA ILE A 529 -45.30 9.68 -26.43
C ILE A 529 -46.81 9.42 -26.45
N ASN A 530 -47.46 9.40 -25.29
CA ASN A 530 -48.88 9.71 -25.21
C ASN A 530 -49.01 11.22 -25.41
N LYS A 531 -48.99 11.65 -26.68
CA LYS A 531 -49.70 12.86 -27.06
C LYS A 531 -51.18 12.56 -26.88
N SER A 532 -51.74 12.96 -25.74
CA SER A 532 -53.09 13.54 -25.77
C SER A 532 -53.08 14.61 -26.84
N PHE A 533 -53.82 14.45 -27.91
CA PHE A 533 -54.41 15.63 -28.51
C PHE A 533 -55.72 15.87 -27.77
N MET A 534 -55.72 16.88 -26.90
CA MET A 534 -56.95 17.60 -26.63
C MET A 534 -57.23 18.44 -27.88
N ASP A 535 -58.31 18.11 -28.59
CA ASP A 535 -59.01 19.11 -29.39
C ASP A 535 -59.65 20.12 -28.42
N GLU A 536 -59.96 21.34 -28.89
CA GLU A 536 -60.46 22.51 -28.16
C GLU A 536 -61.78 22.27 -27.36
N ALA A 537 -62.26 21.03 -27.27
CA ALA A 537 -63.44 20.60 -26.52
C ALA A 537 -63.18 19.49 -25.47
N ASN A 538 -61.93 19.14 -25.13
CA ASN A 538 -61.57 18.33 -23.94
C ASN A 538 -62.15 16.88 -23.85
N ASN A 539 -62.01 16.01 -24.87
CA ASN A 539 -62.30 14.57 -24.72
C ASN A 539 -61.24 13.64 -25.34
N TYR A 540 -61.08 12.43 -24.77
CA TYR A 540 -59.99 11.47 -25.01
C TYR A 540 -60.49 10.12 -25.57
N ILE A 541 -59.77 9.48 -26.51
CA ILE A 541 -60.05 8.13 -27.04
C ILE A 541 -58.74 7.31 -27.17
N PRO A 542 -58.67 6.02 -26.74
CA PRO A 542 -57.48 5.15 -26.90
C PRO A 542 -57.63 4.08 -28.00
N ILE A 543 -56.50 3.56 -28.51
CA ILE A 543 -56.43 2.40 -29.44
C ILE A 543 -55.36 1.38 -28.96
N ASP A 544 -55.74 0.11 -28.95
CA ASP A 544 -54.98 -1.07 -28.49
C ASP A 544 -54.21 -1.81 -29.61
N GLY A 545 -53.10 -2.47 -29.20
CA GLY A 545 -52.70 -3.81 -29.65
C GLY A 545 -51.57 -3.93 -30.69
N TYR A 546 -50.57 -4.78 -30.43
CA TYR A 546 -50.19 -5.96 -31.26
C TYR A 546 -49.01 -6.75 -30.64
N ASN A 547 -49.22 -8.06 -30.47
CA ASN A 547 -48.23 -9.10 -30.11
C ASN A 547 -47.68 -9.79 -31.38
N VAL A 548 -46.41 -10.24 -31.36
CA VAL A 548 -45.92 -11.30 -32.27
C VAL A 548 -44.96 -12.25 -31.54
N GLN A 549 -45.19 -13.55 -31.75
CA GLN A 549 -44.51 -14.73 -31.20
C GLN A 549 -43.17 -15.06 -31.90
N ILE A 550 -42.23 -15.65 -31.16
CA ILE A 550 -40.95 -16.18 -31.64
C ILE A 550 -41.07 -17.69 -31.95
N HIS A 551 -40.51 -18.12 -33.08
CA HIS A 551 -40.32 -19.53 -33.45
C HIS A 551 -38.92 -20.03 -33.06
N ASN A 552 -38.86 -21.23 -32.48
CA ASN A 552 -37.66 -21.98 -32.14
C ASN A 552 -37.20 -22.90 -33.30
N GLY A 553 -35.87 -23.07 -33.43
CA GLY A 553 -35.26 -24.27 -34.00
C GLY A 553 -33.91 -24.07 -34.68
N LEU A 554 -32.81 -24.57 -34.08
CA LEU A 554 -31.99 -25.69 -34.59
C LEU A 554 -30.58 -25.74 -33.94
N GLU A 555 -30.28 -26.94 -33.42
CA GLU A 555 -29.03 -27.72 -33.38
C GLU A 555 -27.70 -27.20 -32.77
N LYS A 556 -27.27 -27.95 -31.74
CA LYS A 556 -25.91 -28.06 -31.20
C LYS A 556 -24.99 -28.78 -32.19
N GLU A 557 -23.84 -28.19 -32.55
CA GLU A 557 -22.59 -28.93 -32.73
C GLU A 557 -21.32 -28.04 -32.73
N LYS A 558 -20.33 -28.50 -31.96
CA LYS A 558 -18.87 -28.23 -32.00
C LYS A 558 -18.34 -27.08 -32.87
N TYR A 559 -17.92 -25.98 -32.23
CA TYR A 559 -16.76 -25.16 -32.61
C TYR A 559 -16.31 -24.30 -31.40
N ILE A 560 -15.35 -24.79 -30.61
CA ILE A 560 -14.59 -23.98 -29.64
C ILE A 560 -13.16 -23.88 -30.18
N SER A 561 -12.95 -22.98 -31.14
CA SER A 561 -11.66 -22.39 -31.49
C SER A 561 -11.90 -21.55 -32.75
N LYS A 562 -11.72 -20.22 -32.66
CA LYS A 562 -11.99 -19.15 -33.64
C LYS A 562 -13.30 -18.41 -33.39
N ASN A 563 -13.27 -17.49 -32.42
CA ASN A 563 -13.86 -16.16 -32.51
C ASN A 563 -13.31 -15.29 -31.36
N ILE A 564 -12.01 -15.00 -31.42
CA ILE A 564 -11.45 -13.80 -30.78
C ILE A 564 -11.04 -12.88 -31.93
N SER A 565 -12.05 -12.37 -32.64
CA SER A 565 -11.85 -11.27 -33.57
C SER A 565 -13.19 -10.57 -33.79
N ARG A 566 -13.19 -9.27 -33.47
CA ARG A 566 -14.27 -8.30 -33.68
C ARG A 566 -15.43 -8.37 -32.69
N GLN A 567 -15.23 -7.76 -31.53
CA GLN A 567 -16.25 -6.90 -30.93
C GLN A 567 -15.55 -5.81 -30.11
N SER A 568 -15.40 -4.67 -30.76
CA SER A 568 -14.84 -3.43 -30.23
C SER A 568 -15.82 -2.82 -29.24
N GLY A 569 -15.53 -2.93 -27.95
CA GLY A 569 -16.25 -2.13 -26.95
C GLY A 569 -16.32 -2.65 -25.53
N ILE A 570 -15.70 -3.78 -25.18
CA ILE A 570 -15.68 -4.34 -23.82
C ILE A 570 -14.72 -3.53 -22.94
N LEU A 571 -15.03 -3.33 -21.65
CA LEU A 571 -14.01 -3.04 -20.64
C LEU A 571 -13.00 -4.19 -20.74
N SER A 572 -11.76 -3.90 -21.14
CA SER A 572 -10.63 -4.80 -20.90
C SER A 572 -10.78 -5.31 -19.47
N GLY A 573 -10.89 -6.63 -19.29
CA GLY A 573 -11.58 -7.28 -18.16
C GLY A 573 -11.24 -6.82 -16.73
N ILE A 574 -11.89 -7.44 -15.76
CA ILE A 574 -11.63 -7.21 -14.34
C ILE A 574 -10.85 -8.42 -13.82
N ASP A 575 -9.63 -8.20 -13.31
CA ASP A 575 -8.91 -9.21 -12.53
C ASP A 575 -9.69 -9.41 -11.23
N VAL A 576 -10.28 -10.59 -11.03
CA VAL A 576 -11.05 -10.96 -9.84
C VAL A 576 -10.23 -11.92 -9.00
N VAL A 577 -9.95 -11.52 -7.76
CA VAL A 577 -9.45 -12.41 -6.71
C VAL A 577 -10.62 -12.87 -5.88
N HIS A 578 -10.79 -14.18 -5.75
CA HIS A 578 -12.02 -14.76 -5.25
C HIS A 578 -11.81 -15.97 -4.35
N THR A 579 -12.85 -16.31 -3.58
CA THR A 579 -12.96 -17.58 -2.84
C THR A 579 -13.48 -18.69 -3.78
N PRO A 580 -13.41 -19.98 -3.38
CA PRO A 580 -13.88 -21.10 -4.21
C PRO A 580 -15.36 -21.04 -4.60
N GLU A 581 -16.21 -20.34 -3.84
CA GLU A 581 -17.66 -20.24 -4.08
C GLU A 581 -18.02 -19.33 -5.27
N PHE A 582 -17.07 -18.52 -5.76
CA PHE A 582 -17.31 -17.48 -6.76
C PHE A 582 -17.89 -17.97 -8.07
N GLU A 583 -17.41 -19.11 -8.59
CA GLU A 583 -17.91 -19.63 -9.86
C GLU A 583 -19.37 -20.09 -9.77
N GLU A 584 -19.77 -20.65 -8.62
CA GLU A 584 -21.16 -21.04 -8.36
C GLU A 584 -22.06 -19.80 -8.21
N GLU A 585 -21.60 -18.79 -7.46
CA GLU A 585 -22.30 -17.52 -7.30
C GLU A 585 -22.46 -16.78 -8.64
N LEU A 586 -21.41 -16.74 -9.46
CA LEU A 586 -21.42 -16.12 -10.79
C LEU A 586 -22.38 -16.84 -11.73
N ALA A 587 -22.38 -18.18 -11.73
CA ALA A 587 -23.33 -18.97 -12.53
C ALA A 587 -24.79 -18.75 -12.10
N GLY A 588 -25.03 -18.50 -10.81
CA GLY A 588 -26.34 -18.19 -10.25
C GLY A 588 -26.98 -16.91 -10.78
N LEU A 589 -26.20 -15.97 -11.35
CA LEU A 589 -26.71 -14.71 -11.91
C LEU A 589 -27.39 -14.87 -13.28
N GLY A 590 -27.28 -16.04 -13.93
CA GLY A 590 -28.03 -16.36 -15.16
C GLY A 590 -27.63 -15.56 -16.41
N GLN A 591 -26.49 -14.85 -16.38
CA GLN A 591 -25.98 -14.00 -17.47
C GLN A 591 -24.83 -14.67 -18.23
N SER A 592 -24.66 -14.31 -19.51
CA SER A 592 -23.54 -14.75 -20.35
C SER A 592 -22.26 -13.96 -20.02
N GLN A 593 -21.71 -14.18 -18.82
CA GLN A 593 -20.43 -13.58 -18.44
C GLN A 593 -19.27 -14.50 -18.82
N ASN A 594 -18.20 -13.93 -19.40
CA ASN A 594 -17.03 -14.70 -19.81
C ASN A 594 -15.95 -14.58 -18.73
N PHE A 595 -15.77 -15.62 -17.93
CA PHE A 595 -14.74 -15.68 -16.89
C PHE A 595 -13.59 -16.58 -17.34
N LEU A 596 -12.42 -15.98 -17.56
CA LEU A 596 -11.18 -16.71 -17.80
C LEU A 596 -10.55 -17.06 -16.45
N LYS A 597 -10.77 -18.29 -15.99
CA LYS A 597 -10.11 -18.81 -14.80
C LYS A 597 -8.61 -19.00 -15.06
N ILE A 598 -7.76 -18.38 -14.22
CA ILE A 598 -6.29 -18.45 -14.34
C ILE A 598 -5.71 -19.38 -13.28
N SER A 599 -6.17 -19.25 -12.04
CA SER A 599 -5.79 -20.09 -10.90
C SER A 599 -6.99 -20.35 -9.99
N ASP A 600 -6.78 -21.09 -8.90
CA ASP A 600 -7.83 -21.38 -7.90
C ASP A 600 -8.42 -20.12 -7.24
N SER A 601 -7.68 -19.00 -7.27
CA SER A 601 -8.08 -17.75 -6.60
C SER A 601 -7.97 -16.50 -7.48
N LEU A 602 -7.74 -16.67 -8.79
CA LEU A 602 -7.62 -15.57 -9.74
C LEU A 602 -8.26 -15.94 -11.08
N GLY A 603 -9.02 -15.00 -11.64
CA GLY A 603 -9.39 -15.02 -13.04
C GLY A 603 -9.65 -13.63 -13.59
N VAL A 604 -9.92 -13.56 -14.89
CA VAL A 604 -10.27 -12.34 -15.60
C VAL A 604 -11.72 -12.43 -16.03
N LEU A 605 -12.54 -11.52 -15.52
CA LEU A 605 -13.94 -11.40 -15.88
C LEU A 605 -14.10 -10.38 -17.01
N SER A 606 -14.56 -10.82 -18.16
CA SER A 606 -14.97 -9.94 -19.26
C SER A 606 -16.47 -9.66 -19.15
N ILE A 607 -16.83 -8.39 -19.03
CA ILE A 607 -18.22 -7.96 -18.93
C ILE A 607 -18.57 -7.15 -20.18
N ASP A 608 -19.71 -7.47 -20.80
CA ASP A 608 -20.20 -6.71 -21.95
C ASP A 608 -20.58 -5.28 -21.51
N ASN A 609 -20.03 -4.30 -22.22
CA ASN A 609 -20.08 -2.88 -21.85
C ASN A 609 -21.45 -2.22 -22.08
N THR A 610 -22.41 -2.98 -22.60
CA THR A 610 -23.79 -2.54 -22.83
C THR A 610 -24.74 -2.88 -21.68
N ASP A 611 -24.33 -3.72 -20.72
CA ASP A 611 -25.18 -4.11 -19.58
C ASP A 611 -24.48 -3.78 -18.26
N TYR A 612 -24.62 -2.52 -17.84
CA TYR A 612 -23.99 -2.02 -16.63
C TYR A 612 -24.58 -2.65 -15.36
N ASN A 613 -25.88 -2.95 -15.37
CA ASN A 613 -26.57 -3.60 -14.25
C ASN A 613 -25.96 -4.97 -13.94
N SER A 614 -25.51 -5.69 -14.97
CA SER A 614 -24.74 -6.93 -14.85
C SER A 614 -23.39 -6.75 -14.12
N ILE A 615 -22.69 -5.63 -14.34
CA ILE A 615 -21.41 -5.33 -13.66
C ILE A 615 -21.66 -5.16 -12.15
N GLN A 616 -22.66 -4.37 -11.77
CA GLN A 616 -22.98 -4.13 -10.37
C GLN A 616 -23.37 -5.43 -9.66
N GLN A 617 -24.20 -6.27 -10.28
CA GLN A 617 -24.60 -7.56 -9.71
C GLN A 617 -23.41 -8.49 -9.43
N VAL A 618 -22.44 -8.54 -10.35
CA VAL A 618 -21.23 -9.36 -10.12
C VAL A 618 -20.33 -8.76 -9.05
N LEU A 619 -20.09 -7.46 -9.08
CA LEU A 619 -19.26 -6.82 -8.06
C LEU A 619 -19.87 -6.96 -6.65
N GLN A 620 -21.18 -7.19 -6.53
CA GLN A 620 -21.85 -7.40 -5.24
C GLN A 620 -21.69 -8.83 -4.67
N LEU A 621 -21.09 -9.76 -5.42
CA LEU A 621 -20.91 -11.14 -4.95
C LEU A 621 -19.97 -11.22 -3.72
N PRO A 622 -20.39 -11.87 -2.61
CA PRO A 622 -19.62 -11.92 -1.38
C PRO A 622 -18.32 -12.75 -1.49
N SER A 623 -18.23 -13.66 -2.46
CA SER A 623 -17.02 -14.43 -2.77
C SER A 623 -15.91 -13.62 -3.44
N ILE A 624 -16.19 -12.39 -3.91
CA ILE A 624 -15.17 -11.48 -4.41
C ILE A 624 -14.40 -10.89 -3.24
N ILE A 625 -13.12 -11.25 -3.15
CA ILE A 625 -12.18 -10.68 -2.19
C ILE A 625 -11.72 -9.31 -2.71
N ARG A 626 -11.40 -9.23 -4.01
CA ARG A 626 -10.83 -8.01 -4.61
C ARG A 626 -11.01 -7.98 -6.13
N THR A 627 -11.18 -6.78 -6.69
CA THR A 627 -11.20 -6.52 -8.13
C THR A 627 -10.18 -5.46 -8.55
N ILE A 628 -9.60 -5.63 -9.74
CA ILE A 628 -8.58 -4.74 -10.30
C ILE A 628 -8.78 -4.64 -11.81
N PRO A 629 -8.64 -3.46 -12.43
CA PRO A 629 -8.69 -3.37 -13.89
C PRO A 629 -7.56 -4.19 -14.54
N THR A 630 -7.91 -5.14 -15.41
CA THR A 630 -6.93 -5.84 -16.25
C THR A 630 -6.27 -4.82 -17.16
N THR A 631 -4.96 -4.66 -17.05
CA THR A 631 -4.27 -3.54 -17.70
C THR A 631 -3.25 -4.03 -18.74
N LYS A 632 -3.22 -3.39 -19.92
CA LYS A 632 -2.23 -3.66 -20.97
C LYS A 632 -0.83 -3.27 -20.51
N MET A 633 0.15 -4.15 -20.72
CA MET A 633 1.55 -3.95 -20.34
C MET A 633 2.48 -4.03 -21.56
N THR A 634 3.62 -3.35 -21.47
CA THR A 634 4.63 -3.33 -22.53
C THR A 634 5.96 -3.85 -22.01
N LEU A 635 6.73 -4.46 -22.92
CA LEU A 635 8.11 -4.84 -22.66
C LEU A 635 8.99 -3.59 -22.49
N LEU A 636 9.84 -3.57 -21.45
CA LEU A 636 10.71 -2.43 -21.14
C LEU A 636 12.11 -2.54 -21.75
N GLY A 637 12.31 -3.43 -22.74
CA GLY A 637 13.55 -3.57 -23.51
C GLY A 637 13.35 -3.28 -25.01
N GLU A 638 14.39 -2.75 -25.65
CA GLU A 638 14.50 -2.52 -27.09
C GLU A 638 15.73 -3.25 -27.61
N ILE A 639 15.50 -4.22 -28.50
CA ILE A 639 16.55 -5.11 -29.01
C ILE A 639 17.09 -4.54 -30.32
N ASN A 640 18.41 -4.37 -30.38
CA ASN A 640 19.15 -4.06 -31.60
C ASN A 640 19.99 -5.28 -31.99
N ARG A 641 19.80 -5.77 -33.22
CA ARG A 641 20.50 -6.96 -33.71
C ARG A 641 21.98 -6.64 -33.96
N GLY A 642 22.86 -7.38 -33.28
CA GLY A 642 24.31 -7.22 -33.34
C GLY A 642 24.91 -6.66 -32.03
N THR A 643 26.23 -6.73 -31.92
CA THR A 643 27.01 -6.35 -30.73
C THR A 643 27.87 -5.10 -30.92
N PHE A 644 27.85 -4.49 -32.12
CA PHE A 644 28.66 -3.31 -32.42
C PHE A 644 28.25 -2.12 -31.54
N GLY A 645 29.22 -1.52 -30.85
CA GLY A 645 28.98 -0.43 -29.88
C GLY A 645 28.25 -0.89 -28.61
N GLY A 646 28.15 -2.20 -28.39
CA GLY A 646 27.57 -2.78 -27.19
C GLY A 646 28.48 -2.70 -25.96
N VAL A 647 27.87 -2.82 -24.79
CA VAL A 647 28.53 -2.72 -23.48
C VAL A 647 28.33 -4.01 -22.70
N VAL A 648 29.42 -4.50 -22.10
CA VAL A 648 29.38 -5.45 -20.99
C VAL A 648 29.59 -4.65 -19.71
N ALA A 649 28.59 -4.59 -18.84
CA ALA A 649 28.61 -3.65 -17.73
C ALA A 649 29.04 -4.25 -16.39
N THR A 650 29.51 -5.51 -16.36
CA THR A 650 29.89 -6.21 -15.12
C THR A 650 31.05 -5.54 -14.37
N GLU A 651 31.99 -4.92 -15.09
CA GLU A 651 33.06 -4.11 -14.47
C GLU A 651 32.48 -2.84 -13.83
N GLU A 652 31.61 -2.12 -14.55
CA GLU A 652 31.05 -0.83 -14.14
C GLU A 652 30.25 -0.93 -12.83
N ILE A 653 29.58 -2.06 -12.61
CA ILE A 653 28.81 -2.33 -11.39
C ILE A 653 29.60 -3.12 -10.34
N GLY A 654 30.92 -3.32 -10.52
CA GLY A 654 31.78 -3.94 -9.52
C GLY A 654 31.67 -5.47 -9.38
N VAL A 655 31.01 -6.17 -10.31
CA VAL A 655 30.83 -7.64 -10.27
C VAL A 655 32.14 -8.39 -10.55
N ASN A 656 32.99 -7.84 -11.41
CA ASN A 656 34.27 -8.46 -11.75
C ASN A 656 35.22 -8.61 -10.54
N PHE A 657 35.03 -7.82 -9.48
CA PHE A 657 35.73 -8.00 -8.21
C PHE A 657 35.47 -9.39 -7.59
N PHE A 658 34.25 -9.92 -7.75
CA PHE A 658 33.87 -11.24 -7.27
C PHE A 658 34.30 -12.32 -8.26
N LYS A 659 34.01 -12.13 -9.56
CA LYS A 659 34.33 -13.12 -10.60
C LYS A 659 35.82 -13.43 -10.75
N ASN A 660 36.66 -12.40 -10.70
CA ASN A 660 38.09 -12.53 -10.99
C ASN A 660 38.93 -12.84 -9.74
N ASN A 661 38.31 -12.91 -8.55
CA ASN A 661 39.02 -13.14 -7.30
C ASN A 661 38.89 -14.60 -6.85
N PRO A 662 39.97 -15.41 -6.91
CA PRO A 662 39.91 -16.83 -6.59
C PRO A 662 39.60 -17.11 -5.11
N ASN A 663 39.69 -16.11 -4.24
CA ASN A 663 39.40 -16.24 -2.81
C ASN A 663 37.95 -15.87 -2.45
N ILE A 664 37.15 -15.41 -3.42
CA ILE A 664 35.76 -15.00 -3.20
C ILE A 664 34.87 -15.89 -4.08
N ASN A 665 34.02 -16.70 -3.43
CA ASN A 665 33.12 -17.62 -4.11
C ASN A 665 31.66 -17.14 -3.99
N ILE A 666 31.37 -15.94 -4.51
CA ILE A 666 30.03 -15.36 -4.57
C ILE A 666 29.67 -15.18 -6.04
N THR A 667 28.80 -16.05 -6.54
CA THR A 667 28.47 -16.23 -7.96
C THR A 667 26.96 -16.33 -8.21
N GLY A 668 26.13 -16.29 -7.16
CA GLY A 668 24.68 -16.54 -7.20
C GLY A 668 24.28 -17.99 -6.91
N ARG A 669 25.23 -18.88 -6.61
CA ARG A 669 24.96 -20.31 -6.38
C ARG A 669 23.85 -20.53 -5.34
N GLY A 670 22.96 -21.48 -5.63
CA GLY A 670 21.87 -21.86 -4.71
C GLY A 670 20.67 -20.92 -4.71
N THR A 671 20.73 -19.81 -5.45
CA THR A 671 19.61 -18.88 -5.63
C THR A 671 18.85 -19.15 -6.91
N LEU A 672 17.62 -18.63 -6.99
CA LEU A 672 16.74 -18.68 -8.15
C LEU A 672 16.50 -17.27 -8.67
N ILE A 673 16.51 -17.09 -9.99
CA ILE A 673 16.05 -15.87 -10.64
C ILE A 673 14.86 -16.22 -11.54
N SER A 674 13.73 -15.56 -11.31
CA SER A 674 12.53 -15.70 -12.14
C SER A 674 12.47 -14.64 -13.22
N ILE A 675 12.26 -15.07 -14.46
CA ILE A 675 12.06 -14.21 -15.63
C ILE A 675 10.65 -14.48 -16.19
N ALA A 676 9.73 -13.57 -15.93
CA ALA A 676 8.39 -13.57 -16.51
C ALA A 676 8.35 -12.59 -17.69
N ASP A 677 8.55 -13.08 -18.91
CA ASP A 677 8.73 -12.25 -20.11
C ASP A 677 8.28 -13.03 -21.37
N THR A 678 9.04 -12.95 -22.45
CA THR A 678 8.78 -13.52 -23.79
C THR A 678 9.13 -15.00 -23.92
N GLY A 679 9.73 -15.59 -22.88
CA GLY A 679 10.24 -16.97 -22.87
C GLY A 679 11.76 -17.02 -22.80
N ILE A 680 12.33 -18.16 -23.18
CA ILE A 680 13.79 -18.35 -23.28
C ILE A 680 14.13 -19.34 -24.40
N ASP A 681 15.23 -19.09 -25.11
CA ASP A 681 15.92 -20.11 -25.90
C ASP A 681 16.72 -21.03 -24.97
N TYR A 682 16.10 -22.09 -24.47
CA TYR A 682 16.75 -23.04 -23.56
C TYR A 682 17.84 -23.90 -24.23
N LEU A 683 17.97 -23.87 -25.56
CA LEU A 683 19.06 -24.51 -26.30
C LEU A 683 20.28 -23.60 -26.44
N HIS A 684 20.18 -22.34 -26.00
CA HIS A 684 21.32 -21.44 -25.96
C HIS A 684 22.38 -21.96 -24.98
N ARG A 685 23.64 -22.07 -25.43
CA ARG A 685 24.73 -22.69 -24.67
C ARG A 685 25.01 -22.00 -23.35
N ASP A 686 24.71 -20.70 -23.21
CA ASP A 686 24.83 -19.97 -21.94
C ASP A 686 23.85 -20.45 -20.85
N PHE A 687 22.85 -21.28 -21.19
CA PHE A 687 21.90 -21.86 -20.23
C PHE A 687 22.05 -23.38 -20.08
N ILE A 688 23.14 -23.95 -20.59
CA ILE A 688 23.47 -25.37 -20.51
C ILE A 688 24.77 -25.52 -19.73
N TYR A 689 24.73 -26.25 -18.63
CA TYR A 689 25.92 -26.56 -17.83
C TYR A 689 26.92 -27.41 -18.62
N PRO A 690 28.21 -27.42 -18.21
CA PRO A 690 29.24 -28.24 -18.87
C PRO A 690 28.93 -29.74 -18.92
N ASP A 691 28.08 -30.25 -18.02
CA ASP A 691 27.62 -31.64 -18.01
C ASP A 691 26.45 -31.93 -18.98
N GLY A 692 25.99 -30.93 -19.71
CA GLY A 692 24.89 -31.02 -20.68
C GLY A 692 23.50 -30.83 -20.07
N THR A 693 23.40 -30.51 -18.76
CA THR A 693 22.11 -30.26 -18.10
C THR A 693 21.70 -28.78 -18.16
N SER A 694 20.41 -28.51 -18.00
CA SER A 694 19.84 -27.18 -18.05
C SER A 694 20.06 -26.40 -16.76
N LYS A 695 20.37 -25.12 -16.91
CA LYS A 695 20.29 -24.11 -15.84
C LYS A 695 18.84 -23.81 -15.41
N ILE A 696 17.88 -24.07 -16.28
CA ILE A 696 16.47 -23.77 -16.04
C ILE A 696 15.89 -24.91 -15.19
N VAL A 697 15.30 -24.56 -14.04
CA VAL A 697 14.69 -25.51 -13.11
C VAL A 697 13.27 -25.83 -13.55
N TYR A 698 12.54 -24.77 -13.91
CA TYR A 698 11.16 -24.84 -14.36
C TYR A 698 10.93 -23.85 -15.48
N LEU A 699 10.16 -24.27 -16.49
CA LEU A 699 9.67 -23.43 -17.56
C LEU A 699 8.15 -23.54 -17.64
N TRP A 700 7.43 -22.44 -17.44
CA TRP A 700 5.99 -22.38 -17.66
C TRP A 700 5.68 -21.57 -18.91
N ASP A 701 5.16 -22.23 -19.94
CA ASP A 701 4.70 -21.57 -21.15
C ASP A 701 3.19 -21.34 -21.08
N GLN A 702 2.77 -20.13 -20.70
CA GLN A 702 1.36 -19.75 -20.60
C GLN A 702 0.66 -19.70 -21.97
N THR A 703 1.40 -19.76 -23.08
CA THR A 703 0.85 -19.70 -24.44
C THR A 703 0.49 -21.08 -25.01
N LYS A 704 0.86 -22.16 -24.31
CA LYS A 704 0.63 -23.54 -24.76
C LYS A 704 -0.45 -24.23 -23.95
N GLU A 705 -1.47 -24.73 -24.65
CA GLU A 705 -2.45 -25.64 -24.05
C GLU A 705 -1.81 -26.99 -23.74
N GLY A 706 -2.06 -27.51 -22.54
CA GLY A 706 -1.49 -28.79 -22.12
C GLY A 706 -1.65 -29.03 -20.62
N ASN A 707 -0.52 -29.25 -19.95
CA ASN A 707 -0.46 -29.62 -18.54
C ASN A 707 -0.12 -28.38 -17.69
N PRO A 708 -1.12 -27.62 -17.21
CA PRO A 708 -0.85 -26.44 -16.38
C PRO A 708 -0.24 -26.86 -15.02
N PRO A 709 0.52 -25.97 -14.36
CA PRO A 709 1.01 -26.22 -13.02
C PRO A 709 -0.14 -26.40 -12.01
N ASP A 710 0.14 -27.11 -10.91
CA ASP A 710 -0.84 -27.31 -9.83
C ASP A 710 -1.43 -25.97 -9.31
N GLY A 711 -2.75 -25.90 -9.24
CA GLY A 711 -3.51 -24.71 -8.85
C GLY A 711 -3.70 -23.66 -9.97
N PHE A 712 -3.21 -23.93 -11.19
CA PHE A 712 -3.40 -23.10 -12.37
C PHE A 712 -4.17 -23.82 -13.47
N TYR A 713 -4.83 -23.05 -14.34
CA TYR A 713 -5.71 -23.59 -15.39
C TYR A 713 -5.26 -23.22 -16.81
N ILE A 714 -4.07 -22.60 -16.94
CA ILE A 714 -3.53 -22.14 -18.21
C ILE A 714 -2.08 -22.60 -18.41
N GLY A 715 -1.68 -22.74 -19.68
CA GLY A 715 -0.30 -23.01 -20.05
C GLY A 715 0.13 -24.47 -19.88
N THR A 716 1.43 -24.69 -20.10
CA THR A 716 2.10 -25.98 -19.88
C THR A 716 3.38 -25.79 -19.08
N GLU A 717 3.54 -26.55 -18.00
CA GLU A 717 4.77 -26.62 -17.20
C GLU A 717 5.75 -27.67 -17.76
N TYR A 718 7.03 -27.35 -17.75
CA TYR A 718 8.13 -28.26 -18.05
C TYR A 718 9.15 -28.23 -16.93
N THR A 719 9.57 -29.41 -16.47
CA THR A 719 10.62 -29.53 -15.45
C THR A 719 12.01 -29.52 -16.08
N ARG A 720 13.05 -29.37 -15.25
CA ARG A 720 14.44 -29.54 -15.69
C ARG A 720 14.67 -30.84 -16.45
N GLU A 721 14.04 -31.94 -16.04
CA GLU A 721 14.18 -33.24 -16.71
C GLU A 721 13.59 -33.24 -18.12
N ASP A 722 12.46 -32.56 -18.33
CA ASP A 722 11.90 -32.33 -19.68
C ASP A 722 12.89 -31.54 -20.53
N ILE A 723 13.41 -30.44 -19.98
CA ILE A 723 14.34 -29.55 -20.68
C ILE A 723 15.65 -30.28 -20.99
N ASN A 724 16.18 -31.09 -20.07
CA ASN A 724 17.37 -31.91 -20.29
C ASN A 724 17.18 -32.92 -21.42
N ARG A 725 16.00 -33.57 -21.50
CA ARG A 725 15.67 -34.45 -22.62
C ARG A 725 15.63 -33.70 -23.94
N ALA A 726 15.05 -32.50 -23.95
CA ALA A 726 14.99 -31.65 -25.13
C ALA A 726 16.39 -31.15 -25.56
N ILE A 727 17.24 -30.74 -24.62
CA ILE A 727 18.64 -30.37 -24.87
C ILE A 727 19.41 -31.54 -25.48
N ALA A 728 19.29 -32.74 -24.91
CA ALA A 728 19.97 -33.94 -25.43
C ALA A 728 19.50 -34.32 -26.84
N ALA A 729 18.24 -34.04 -27.18
CA ALA A 729 17.66 -34.24 -28.50
C ALA A 729 17.89 -33.05 -29.45
N ASN A 730 18.43 -31.93 -28.97
CA ASN A 730 18.46 -30.65 -29.65
C ASN A 730 17.08 -30.24 -30.20
N ASP A 731 16.04 -30.49 -29.40
CA ASP A 731 14.64 -30.24 -29.75
C ASP A 731 14.20 -28.87 -29.20
N PRO A 732 13.78 -27.91 -30.04
CA PRO A 732 13.28 -26.61 -29.60
C PRO A 732 11.77 -26.61 -29.31
N SER A 733 11.09 -27.77 -29.37
CA SER A 733 9.63 -27.83 -29.38
C SER A 733 8.95 -27.52 -28.05
N LEU A 734 9.63 -27.61 -26.89
CA LEU A 734 8.99 -27.36 -25.58
C LEU A 734 8.46 -25.94 -25.42
N SER A 735 9.24 -24.94 -25.83
CA SER A 735 8.92 -23.50 -25.78
C SER A 735 9.93 -22.76 -26.65
N GLN A 736 9.52 -21.69 -27.32
CA GLN A 736 10.43 -20.85 -28.12
C GLN A 736 10.29 -19.40 -27.70
N ASP A 737 11.40 -18.66 -27.68
CA ASP A 737 11.39 -17.21 -27.49
C ASP A 737 11.51 -16.54 -28.86
N GLU A 738 10.38 -16.16 -29.44
CA GLU A 738 10.34 -15.57 -30.78
C GLU A 738 10.74 -14.09 -30.78
N VAL A 739 10.76 -13.44 -29.60
CA VAL A 739 11.09 -12.02 -29.45
C VAL A 739 12.55 -11.85 -29.05
N GLY A 740 13.03 -12.67 -28.12
CA GLY A 740 14.39 -12.74 -27.62
C GLY A 740 14.65 -11.96 -26.33
N GLN A 741 13.69 -11.18 -25.83
CA GLN A 741 13.93 -10.35 -24.64
C GLN A 741 14.15 -11.20 -23.40
N GLY A 742 13.33 -12.23 -23.17
CA GLY A 742 13.46 -13.10 -22.00
C GLY A 742 14.78 -13.88 -22.02
N THR A 743 15.22 -14.32 -23.19
CA THR A 743 16.57 -14.88 -23.41
C THR A 743 17.67 -13.89 -23.01
N MET A 744 17.58 -12.63 -23.46
CA MET A 744 18.56 -11.59 -23.15
C MET A 744 18.61 -11.26 -21.66
N LEU A 745 17.45 -11.08 -21.02
CA LEU A 745 17.39 -10.78 -19.58
C LEU A 745 17.93 -11.95 -18.75
N SER A 746 17.61 -13.19 -19.13
CA SER A 746 18.18 -14.40 -18.52
C SER A 746 19.71 -14.42 -18.66
N GLY A 747 20.23 -14.01 -19.81
CA GLY A 747 21.67 -13.88 -20.08
C GLY A 747 22.35 -12.83 -19.20
N ILE A 748 21.76 -11.63 -19.09
CA ILE A 748 22.29 -10.55 -18.24
C ILE A 748 22.34 -10.99 -16.77
N CYS A 749 21.27 -11.61 -16.29
CA CYS A 749 21.18 -12.07 -14.91
C CYS A 749 22.15 -13.23 -14.62
N ALA A 750 22.12 -14.28 -15.44
CA ALA A 750 22.70 -15.57 -15.10
C ALA A 750 23.24 -16.36 -16.32
N GLY A 751 23.59 -15.72 -17.44
CA GLY A 751 24.23 -16.42 -18.55
C GLY A 751 25.61 -16.98 -18.16
N LEU A 752 25.92 -18.21 -18.56
CA LEU A 752 27.22 -18.85 -18.27
C LEU A 752 28.38 -18.30 -19.13
N GLY A 753 28.10 -17.56 -20.21
CA GLY A 753 29.13 -17.10 -21.14
C GLY A 753 29.85 -18.24 -21.87
N ASN A 754 29.16 -19.37 -22.11
CA ASN A 754 29.73 -20.54 -22.77
C ASN A 754 30.03 -20.29 -24.26
N VAL A 755 29.32 -19.36 -24.90
CA VAL A 755 29.64 -18.92 -26.27
C VAL A 755 30.74 -17.87 -26.27
N ASN A 756 30.66 -16.88 -25.37
CA ASN A 756 31.73 -15.91 -25.11
C ASN A 756 31.80 -15.59 -23.61
N SER A 757 32.94 -15.90 -22.98
CA SER A 757 33.15 -15.72 -21.54
C SER A 757 33.12 -14.26 -21.10
N GLU A 758 33.40 -13.32 -22.00
CA GLU A 758 33.28 -11.88 -21.69
C GLU A 758 31.82 -11.45 -21.49
N TYR A 759 30.85 -12.23 -21.96
CA TYR A 759 29.41 -11.88 -21.93
C TYR A 759 28.65 -12.66 -20.85
N ALA A 760 29.36 -13.27 -19.91
CA ALA A 760 28.75 -13.98 -18.81
C ALA A 760 27.95 -13.01 -17.90
N GLY A 761 26.79 -13.48 -17.44
CA GLY A 761 25.83 -12.69 -16.64
C GLY A 761 26.34 -12.34 -15.25
N VAL A 762 25.58 -11.54 -14.50
CA VAL A 762 25.99 -11.06 -13.18
C VAL A 762 26.17 -12.19 -12.17
N ALA A 763 25.19 -13.09 -12.08
CA ALA A 763 25.11 -14.21 -11.15
C ALA A 763 25.17 -15.55 -11.90
N GLU A 764 26.36 -15.89 -12.39
CA GLU A 764 26.62 -17.03 -13.29
C GLU A 764 26.25 -18.40 -12.71
N ASP A 765 26.09 -18.55 -11.39
CA ASP A 765 25.69 -19.83 -10.78
C ASP A 765 24.23 -19.83 -10.28
N SER A 766 23.50 -18.73 -10.46
CA SER A 766 22.06 -18.73 -10.23
C SER A 766 21.35 -19.60 -11.25
N GLU A 767 20.29 -20.27 -10.81
CA GLU A 767 19.41 -21.05 -11.68
C GLU A 767 18.12 -20.29 -11.99
N LEU A 768 17.44 -20.69 -13.07
CA LEU A 768 16.33 -19.92 -13.63
C LEU A 768 14.98 -20.60 -13.44
N ILE A 769 13.96 -19.81 -13.11
CA ILE A 769 12.55 -20.14 -13.34
C ILE A 769 12.08 -19.22 -14.47
N VAL A 770 11.62 -19.79 -15.58
CA VAL A 770 11.22 -19.00 -16.74
C VAL A 770 9.73 -19.13 -16.96
N ILE A 771 9.05 -18.00 -17.15
CA ILE A 771 7.63 -17.95 -17.49
C ILE A 771 7.50 -17.19 -18.81
N LYS A 772 7.05 -17.88 -19.87
CA LYS A 772 6.63 -17.23 -21.11
C LYS A 772 5.20 -16.74 -20.91
N LEU A 773 5.04 -15.42 -20.86
CA LEU A 773 3.77 -14.80 -20.51
C LEU A 773 2.73 -14.94 -21.63
N GLY A 774 1.52 -15.29 -21.21
CA GLY A 774 0.32 -15.30 -22.04
C GLY A 774 -0.13 -13.89 -22.38
N LYS A 775 -0.91 -13.78 -23.46
CA LYS A 775 -1.52 -12.52 -23.89
C LYS A 775 -3.02 -12.62 -23.86
N ILE A 776 -3.68 -11.57 -23.39
CA ILE A 776 -5.14 -11.41 -23.46
C ILE A 776 -5.37 -10.31 -24.51
N GLU A 777 -6.22 -10.59 -25.49
CA GLU A 777 -6.50 -9.68 -26.62
C GLU A 777 -5.23 -9.23 -27.37
N GLY A 778 -4.20 -10.07 -27.40
CA GLY A 778 -2.92 -9.77 -28.05
C GLY A 778 -1.93 -8.93 -27.23
N PHE A 779 -2.26 -8.59 -25.99
CA PHE A 779 -1.39 -7.79 -25.10
C PHE A 779 -0.93 -8.58 -23.87
N TYR A 780 0.31 -8.32 -23.43
CA TYR A 780 0.72 -8.67 -22.08
C TYR A 780 -0.13 -7.89 -21.08
N ASN A 781 -0.40 -8.48 -19.91
CA ASN A 781 -1.33 -7.89 -18.95
C ASN A 781 -0.97 -8.20 -17.50
N SER A 782 -1.59 -7.43 -16.60
CA SER A 782 -1.41 -7.54 -15.14
C SER A 782 -1.75 -8.92 -14.58
N ALA A 783 -2.82 -9.56 -15.07
CA ALA A 783 -3.29 -10.86 -14.55
C ALA A 783 -2.26 -11.97 -14.78
N MET A 784 -1.72 -12.06 -16.00
CA MET A 784 -0.73 -13.07 -16.37
C MET A 784 0.59 -12.89 -15.62
N LEU A 785 1.03 -11.64 -15.42
CA LEU A 785 2.21 -11.32 -14.62
C LEU A 785 2.02 -11.64 -13.13
N PHE A 786 0.83 -11.37 -12.58
CA PHE A 786 0.51 -11.70 -11.20
C PHE A 786 0.51 -13.23 -10.98
N ALA A 787 -0.11 -13.99 -11.89
CA ALA A 787 -0.06 -15.45 -11.88
C ALA A 787 1.36 -16.01 -12.00
N ALA A 788 2.19 -15.43 -12.89
CA ALA A 788 3.60 -15.80 -13.03
C ALA A 788 4.41 -15.58 -11.75
N SER A 789 4.14 -14.48 -11.04
CA SER A 789 4.82 -14.15 -9.79
C SER A 789 4.43 -15.12 -8.67
N GLN A 790 3.15 -15.49 -8.58
CA GLN A 790 2.65 -16.49 -7.64
C GLN A 790 3.25 -17.88 -7.91
N TYR A 791 3.29 -18.29 -9.18
CA TYR A 791 3.91 -19.55 -9.60
C TYR A 791 5.39 -19.62 -9.23
N ALA A 792 6.18 -18.59 -9.57
CA ALA A 792 7.60 -18.55 -9.27
C ALA A 792 7.88 -18.64 -7.76
N TYR A 793 7.10 -17.91 -6.97
CA TYR A 793 7.16 -17.96 -5.51
C TYR A 793 6.88 -19.37 -4.97
N ASN A 794 5.78 -20.01 -5.40
CA ASN A 794 5.41 -21.34 -4.96
C ASN A 794 6.53 -22.36 -5.27
N LYS A 795 7.10 -22.32 -6.48
CA LYS A 795 8.19 -23.21 -6.87
C LYS A 795 9.47 -22.96 -6.07
N ALA A 796 9.83 -21.71 -5.82
CA ALA A 796 10.99 -21.40 -4.98
C ALA A 796 10.80 -21.87 -3.52
N PHE A 797 9.57 -21.73 -3.00
CA PHE A 797 9.20 -22.20 -1.68
C PHE A 797 9.28 -23.74 -1.59
N GLU A 798 8.72 -24.46 -2.56
CA GLU A 798 8.82 -25.93 -2.67
C GLU A 798 10.28 -26.41 -2.72
N LEU A 799 11.15 -25.65 -3.39
CA LEU A 799 12.58 -25.95 -3.48
C LEU A 799 13.38 -25.53 -2.24
N GLY A 800 12.80 -24.74 -1.32
CA GLY A 800 13.48 -24.19 -0.15
C GLY A 800 14.62 -23.22 -0.49
N ARG A 801 14.48 -22.42 -1.56
CA ARG A 801 15.56 -21.57 -2.10
C ARG A 801 15.15 -20.11 -2.24
N PRO A 802 16.08 -19.15 -2.06
CA PRO A 802 15.77 -17.74 -2.23
C PRO A 802 15.54 -17.40 -3.70
N LEU A 803 14.60 -16.49 -3.95
CA LEU A 803 14.09 -16.10 -5.25
C LEU A 803 14.25 -14.60 -5.48
N VAL A 804 14.78 -14.26 -6.65
CA VAL A 804 14.71 -12.90 -7.20
C VAL A 804 13.76 -12.90 -8.40
N ILE A 805 12.67 -12.15 -8.33
CA ILE A 805 11.73 -11.96 -9.45
C ILE A 805 12.13 -10.69 -10.20
N ASN A 806 12.50 -10.82 -11.47
CA ASN A 806 12.79 -9.69 -12.34
C ASN A 806 11.54 -9.31 -13.16
N VAL A 807 10.99 -8.12 -12.90
CA VAL A 807 9.84 -7.56 -13.62
C VAL A 807 10.33 -6.60 -14.70
N SER A 808 10.23 -7.05 -15.95
CA SER A 808 10.67 -6.35 -17.15
C SER A 808 9.53 -5.80 -18.02
N LEU A 809 8.31 -5.82 -17.50
CA LEU A 809 7.12 -5.24 -18.11
C LEU A 809 6.59 -4.08 -17.28
N GLY A 810 6.02 -3.09 -17.95
CA GLY A 810 5.43 -1.94 -17.28
C GLY A 810 4.30 -1.29 -18.05
N THR A 811 3.51 -0.48 -17.33
CA THR A 811 2.44 0.33 -17.88
C THR A 811 2.27 1.65 -17.12
N SER A 812 1.96 2.74 -17.81
CA SER A 812 1.61 4.04 -17.21
C SER A 812 0.18 4.04 -16.66
N SER A 813 -0.62 3.06 -17.07
CA SER A 813 -1.92 2.80 -16.47
C SER A 813 -1.77 2.40 -15.00
N LEU A 814 -2.80 2.65 -14.19
CA LEU A 814 -2.78 2.39 -12.73
C LEU A 814 -1.73 3.20 -11.95
N ALA A 815 -1.34 4.39 -12.43
CA ALA A 815 -0.39 5.27 -11.74
C ALA A 815 -0.80 5.59 -10.28
N GLY A 816 -2.10 5.58 -9.97
CA GLY A 816 -2.64 5.77 -8.62
C GLY A 816 -2.68 4.51 -7.72
N LEU A 817 -2.15 3.36 -8.18
CA LEU A 817 -2.06 2.13 -7.39
C LEU A 817 -0.76 2.05 -6.57
N THR A 818 -0.37 3.16 -5.95
CA THR A 818 0.92 3.37 -5.29
C THR A 818 1.14 2.58 -4.00
N ASN A 819 0.08 2.28 -3.25
CA ASN A 819 0.17 1.71 -1.89
C ASN A 819 -0.12 0.21 -1.84
N ARG A 820 -0.17 -0.48 -2.98
CA ARG A 820 -0.47 -1.92 -2.99
C ARG A 820 0.80 -2.71 -2.74
N VAL A 821 0.87 -3.34 -1.58
CA VAL A 821 1.83 -4.40 -1.24
C VAL A 821 1.73 -5.48 -2.32
N ASN A 822 2.84 -5.92 -2.90
CA ASN A 822 2.83 -7.16 -3.69
C ASN A 822 2.31 -8.26 -2.76
N SER A 823 1.17 -8.87 -3.11
CA SER A 823 0.39 -9.85 -2.33
C SER A 823 1.00 -10.19 -0.97
N GLU A 824 0.38 -9.79 0.15
CA GLU A 824 0.68 -10.02 1.61
C GLU A 824 1.86 -10.92 2.03
N LYS A 825 2.19 -11.96 1.27
CA LYS A 825 3.38 -12.80 1.37
C LYS A 825 4.67 -12.09 0.92
N ALA A 826 4.69 -11.31 -0.16
CA ALA A 826 5.95 -10.97 -0.82
C ALA A 826 6.84 -9.94 -0.08
N PHE A 827 6.25 -9.03 0.69
CA PHE A 827 7.00 -7.98 1.38
C PHE A 827 7.81 -8.50 2.57
N PHE A 828 7.24 -9.44 3.34
CA PHE A 828 7.91 -9.98 4.54
C PHE A 828 8.71 -11.25 4.24
N THR A 829 8.51 -11.89 3.08
CA THR A 829 9.20 -13.15 2.83
C THR A 829 10.72 -13.05 2.79
N ARG A 830 11.32 -13.72 3.76
CA ARG A 830 12.75 -14.01 3.80
C ARG A 830 13.16 -14.75 2.54
N GLY A 831 14.20 -14.27 1.86
CA GLY A 831 14.70 -14.87 0.64
C GLY A 831 13.91 -14.52 -0.60
N LEU A 832 12.96 -13.58 -0.56
CA LEU A 832 12.28 -13.06 -1.75
C LEU A 832 12.71 -11.61 -2.04
N CYS A 833 13.04 -11.33 -3.30
CA CYS A 833 13.33 -9.98 -3.78
C CYS A 833 12.64 -9.76 -5.11
N VAL A 834 12.01 -8.59 -5.30
CA VAL A 834 11.45 -8.19 -6.58
C VAL A 834 12.22 -6.98 -7.09
N THR A 835 12.74 -7.06 -8.31
CA THR A 835 13.32 -5.92 -9.03
C THR A 835 12.40 -5.55 -10.18
N ALA A 836 12.19 -4.26 -10.42
CA ALA A 836 11.37 -3.81 -11.54
C ALA A 836 12.04 -2.66 -12.30
N GLY A 837 11.95 -2.69 -13.63
CA GLY A 837 12.36 -1.56 -14.46
C GLY A 837 11.44 -0.36 -14.21
N ALA A 838 12.01 0.84 -14.05
CA ALA A 838 11.25 2.06 -13.75
C ALA A 838 10.20 2.43 -14.83
N GLY A 839 10.38 1.96 -16.06
CA GLY A 839 9.61 2.38 -17.23
C GLY A 839 10.48 3.16 -18.23
N ASN A 840 10.01 3.27 -19.46
CA ASN A 840 10.75 3.90 -20.57
C ASN A 840 10.05 5.16 -21.09
N GLU A 841 9.30 5.87 -20.24
CA GLU A 841 8.40 6.94 -20.65
C GLU A 841 8.95 8.36 -20.42
N GLY A 842 10.15 8.50 -19.84
CA GLY A 842 10.70 9.77 -19.32
C GLY A 842 10.94 10.90 -20.33
N ASN A 843 10.95 10.61 -21.64
CA ASN A 843 11.05 11.59 -22.73
C ASN A 843 10.02 11.36 -23.85
N THR A 844 9.00 10.54 -23.58
CA THR A 844 8.10 10.05 -24.63
C THR A 844 6.89 10.94 -24.87
N GLN A 845 6.72 12.01 -24.09
CA GLN A 845 5.57 12.94 -24.21
C GLN A 845 4.20 12.25 -23.98
N THR A 846 4.18 11.14 -23.23
CA THR A 846 2.96 10.38 -22.89
C THR A 846 2.35 10.80 -21.55
N HIS A 847 2.94 11.79 -20.86
CA HIS A 847 2.45 12.29 -19.58
C HIS A 847 2.47 13.82 -19.51
N THR A 848 1.47 14.37 -18.84
CA THR A 848 1.39 15.77 -18.45
C THR A 848 0.71 15.93 -17.10
N SER A 849 1.09 16.97 -16.36
CA SER A 849 0.52 17.27 -15.05
C SER A 849 0.25 18.77 -14.91
N GLY A 850 -0.63 19.14 -14.00
CA GLY A 850 -0.95 20.53 -13.74
C GLY A 850 -1.83 20.73 -12.52
N ILE A 851 -2.32 21.96 -12.36
CA ILE A 851 -3.17 22.37 -11.25
C ILE A 851 -4.43 23.05 -11.78
N ILE A 852 -5.60 22.52 -11.41
CA ILE A 852 -6.88 23.21 -11.54
C ILE A 852 -6.99 24.18 -10.35
N SER A 853 -7.08 25.48 -10.59
CA SER A 853 -6.86 26.48 -9.54
C SER A 853 -8.01 26.62 -8.53
N HIS A 854 -9.25 26.35 -8.94
CA HIS A 854 -10.45 26.48 -8.09
C HIS A 854 -11.63 25.71 -8.70
N VAL A 855 -12.71 25.57 -7.92
CA VAL A 855 -14.00 25.04 -8.42
C VAL A 855 -14.54 25.94 -9.54
N GLY A 856 -14.96 25.35 -10.65
CA GLY A 856 -15.35 26.04 -11.88
C GLY A 856 -14.16 26.48 -12.75
N GLY A 857 -12.94 26.47 -12.21
CA GLY A 857 -11.72 26.71 -12.98
C GLY A 857 -11.50 25.62 -14.01
N SER A 858 -11.08 25.98 -15.22
CA SER A 858 -10.82 25.04 -16.30
C SER A 858 -9.36 25.06 -16.74
N VAL A 859 -8.80 23.89 -17.00
CA VAL A 859 -7.50 23.72 -17.67
C VAL A 859 -7.74 22.95 -18.96
N GLU A 860 -7.04 23.32 -20.03
CA GLU A 860 -7.15 22.65 -21.31
C GLU A 860 -5.79 22.04 -21.67
N VAL A 861 -5.76 20.74 -21.86
CA VAL A 861 -4.57 19.98 -22.25
C VAL A 861 -4.66 19.65 -23.73
N GLU A 862 -3.63 20.01 -24.50
CA GLU A 862 -3.57 19.68 -25.93
C GLU A 862 -2.92 18.31 -26.18
N LEU A 863 -3.66 17.45 -26.89
CA LEU A 863 -3.24 16.15 -27.40
C LEU A 863 -3.11 16.21 -28.92
N GLU A 864 -1.93 15.93 -29.44
CA GLU A 864 -1.64 15.92 -30.88
C GLU A 864 -1.58 14.49 -31.41
N LEU A 865 -2.34 14.21 -32.47
CA LEU A 865 -2.31 12.96 -33.24
C LEU A 865 -1.81 13.27 -34.66
N ASN A 866 -0.65 12.74 -35.04
CA ASN A 866 -0.15 12.87 -36.42
C ASN A 866 -0.81 11.87 -37.38
N GLU A 867 -1.17 10.70 -36.86
CA GLU A 867 -1.83 9.62 -37.57
C GLU A 867 -3.15 9.27 -36.85
N GLU A 868 -4.07 8.63 -37.57
CA GLU A 868 -5.33 8.18 -36.96
C GLU A 868 -5.08 6.99 -36.03
N GLU A 869 -5.58 7.02 -34.79
CA GLU A 869 -5.53 5.90 -33.86
C GLU A 869 -6.82 5.09 -33.94
N GLU A 870 -6.72 3.76 -34.08
CA GLU A 870 -7.91 2.89 -34.13
C GLU A 870 -8.65 2.89 -32.79
N GLU A 871 -7.89 2.88 -31.70
CA GLU A 871 -8.38 3.03 -30.34
C GLU A 871 -7.30 3.74 -29.51
N LEU A 872 -7.67 4.84 -28.87
CA LEU A 872 -6.80 5.60 -27.98
C LEU A 872 -7.47 5.73 -26.62
N SER A 873 -6.83 5.21 -25.57
CA SER A 873 -7.25 5.44 -24.19
C SER A 873 -6.41 6.54 -23.55
N LEU A 874 -6.97 7.25 -22.57
CA LEU A 874 -6.27 8.23 -21.74
C LEU A 874 -6.74 8.10 -20.30
N GLU A 875 -5.81 8.18 -19.35
CA GLU A 875 -6.11 8.05 -17.93
C GLU A 875 -5.81 9.35 -17.18
N LEU A 876 -6.83 9.89 -16.51
CA LEU A 876 -6.72 11.05 -15.63
C LEU A 876 -6.75 10.61 -14.17
N TRP A 877 -5.80 11.11 -13.39
CA TRP A 877 -5.72 10.93 -11.95
C TRP A 877 -5.72 12.30 -11.27
N LEU A 878 -6.66 12.52 -10.34
CA LEU A 878 -6.64 13.70 -9.48
C LEU A 878 -6.18 13.35 -8.06
N SER A 879 -5.50 14.29 -7.42
CA SER A 879 -5.15 14.18 -6.00
C SER A 879 -6.40 14.08 -5.15
N ARG A 880 -6.48 13.12 -4.23
CA ARG A 880 -7.65 12.97 -3.37
C ARG A 880 -7.82 14.21 -2.46
N PRO A 881 -9.06 14.68 -2.22
CA PRO A 881 -10.35 14.21 -2.72
C PRO A 881 -10.86 14.98 -3.97
N ASP A 882 -9.98 15.61 -4.75
CA ASP A 882 -10.33 16.49 -5.87
C ASP A 882 -11.17 15.78 -6.95
N LYS A 883 -12.05 16.55 -7.60
CA LYS A 883 -12.89 16.13 -8.72
C LYS A 883 -12.85 17.11 -9.86
N ALA A 884 -12.84 16.58 -11.09
CA ALA A 884 -13.01 17.38 -12.30
C ALA A 884 -13.83 16.65 -13.36
N ASP A 885 -14.72 17.40 -14.02
CA ASP A 885 -15.37 16.94 -15.24
C ASP A 885 -14.36 16.98 -16.39
N VAL A 886 -14.59 16.13 -17.40
CA VAL A 886 -13.73 15.98 -18.57
C VAL A 886 -14.57 16.22 -19.80
N ILE A 887 -14.16 17.19 -20.61
CA ILE A 887 -14.77 17.51 -21.90
C ILE A 887 -13.69 17.29 -22.95
N ILE A 888 -14.00 16.47 -23.96
CA ILE A 888 -13.12 16.25 -25.10
C ILE A 888 -13.60 17.15 -26.24
N VAL A 889 -12.70 17.95 -26.78
CA VAL A 889 -12.94 18.76 -27.97
C VAL A 889 -12.20 18.14 -29.14
N SER A 890 -12.95 17.82 -30.20
CA SER A 890 -12.41 17.26 -31.44
C SER A 890 -11.60 18.30 -32.24
N PRO A 891 -10.77 17.87 -33.21
CA PRO A 891 -10.01 18.79 -34.06
C PRO A 891 -10.88 19.76 -34.87
N THR A 892 -12.12 19.39 -35.21
CA THR A 892 -13.11 20.27 -35.87
C THR A 892 -13.87 21.17 -34.89
N GLY A 893 -13.72 20.95 -33.58
CA GLY A 893 -14.31 21.78 -32.53
C GLY A 893 -15.60 21.23 -31.93
N GLU A 894 -16.01 20.01 -32.25
CA GLU A 894 -17.13 19.35 -31.57
C GLU A 894 -16.76 19.01 -30.12
N GLU A 895 -17.68 19.19 -29.18
CA GLU A 895 -17.46 18.86 -27.76
C GLU A 895 -18.21 17.59 -27.36
N SER A 896 -17.58 16.77 -26.53
CA SER A 896 -18.23 15.61 -25.93
C SER A 896 -19.35 16.03 -24.98
N LYS A 897 -20.34 15.16 -24.81
CA LYS A 897 -21.27 15.25 -23.69
C LYS A 897 -20.52 15.09 -22.37
N THR A 898 -21.11 15.60 -21.30
CA THR A 898 -20.62 15.43 -19.93
C THR A 898 -21.62 14.65 -19.10
N VAL A 899 -21.09 13.95 -18.09
CA VAL A 899 -21.86 13.35 -17.01
C VAL A 899 -21.12 13.63 -15.70
N GLY A 900 -21.85 13.76 -14.60
CA GLY A 900 -21.23 14.10 -13.32
C GLY A 900 -20.26 13.03 -12.81
N VAL A 901 -19.18 13.45 -12.17
CA VAL A 901 -18.18 12.55 -11.58
C VAL A 901 -18.77 11.66 -10.47
N SER A 902 -18.98 10.39 -10.79
CA SER A 902 -19.54 9.38 -9.89
C SER A 902 -18.82 8.01 -9.99
N ASN A 903 -19.25 7.02 -9.21
CA ASN A 903 -18.62 5.70 -9.21
C ASN A 903 -19.05 4.90 -10.44
N TYR A 904 -18.11 4.64 -11.34
CA TYR A 904 -18.33 3.99 -12.63
C TYR A 904 -19.30 4.75 -13.56
N ASN A 905 -19.49 6.07 -13.43
CA ASN A 905 -20.34 6.82 -14.38
C ASN A 905 -19.75 6.78 -15.79
N LYS A 906 -20.59 6.65 -16.82
CA LYS A 906 -20.12 6.57 -18.20
C LYS A 906 -20.97 7.43 -19.13
N VAL A 907 -20.30 8.19 -20.00
CA VAL A 907 -20.93 8.86 -21.13
C VAL A 907 -20.28 8.44 -22.44
N THR A 908 -21.09 8.17 -23.45
CA THR A 908 -20.63 7.80 -24.79
C THR A 908 -21.24 8.72 -25.84
N GLY A 909 -20.55 8.88 -26.96
CA GLY A 909 -21.09 9.58 -28.11
C GLY A 909 -20.22 9.42 -29.35
N LEU A 910 -20.60 10.17 -30.38
CA LEU A 910 -19.93 10.23 -31.66
C LEU A 910 -19.61 11.70 -31.95
N PHE A 911 -18.39 11.98 -32.41
CA PHE A 911 -18.06 13.22 -33.10
C PHE A 911 -18.44 13.04 -34.56
N ASP A 912 -19.48 13.73 -35.02
CA ASP A 912 -20.14 13.45 -36.30
C ASP A 912 -19.26 13.78 -37.51
N LEU A 913 -18.42 14.82 -37.41
CA LEU A 913 -17.54 15.26 -38.49
C LEU A 913 -16.32 14.37 -38.63
N GLU A 914 -15.72 13.94 -37.52
CA GLU A 914 -14.58 13.02 -37.53
C GLU A 914 -14.96 11.55 -37.70
N GLY A 915 -16.19 11.17 -37.34
CA GLY A 915 -16.59 9.78 -37.19
C GLY A 915 -15.82 9.06 -36.08
N THR A 916 -15.40 9.80 -35.05
CA THR A 916 -14.70 9.27 -33.87
C THR A 916 -15.70 9.01 -32.75
N GLU A 917 -15.80 7.78 -32.29
CA GLU A 917 -16.59 7.45 -31.10
C GLU A 917 -15.80 7.79 -29.85
N TYR A 918 -16.46 8.32 -28.82
CA TYR A 918 -15.85 8.56 -27.52
C TYR A 918 -16.62 7.86 -26.39
N SER A 919 -15.88 7.51 -25.35
CA SER A 919 -16.39 7.04 -24.06
C SER A 919 -15.59 7.70 -22.94
N ILE A 920 -16.27 8.27 -21.95
CA ILE A 920 -15.64 8.85 -20.75
C ILE A 920 -16.22 8.10 -19.56
N THR A 921 -15.36 7.42 -18.80
CA THR A 921 -15.74 6.62 -17.62
C THR A 921 -15.08 7.17 -16.38
N TYR A 922 -15.87 7.55 -15.37
CA TYR A 922 -15.40 8.02 -14.07
C TYR A 922 -15.43 6.88 -13.06
N ILE A 923 -14.39 6.75 -12.24
CA ILE A 923 -14.39 5.94 -11.03
C ILE A 923 -13.98 6.84 -9.88
N TYR A 924 -14.95 7.21 -9.03
CA TYR A 924 -14.69 8.01 -7.84
C TYR A 924 -15.61 7.62 -6.68
N PRO A 925 -15.06 7.47 -5.46
CA PRO A 925 -13.63 7.28 -5.18
C PRO A 925 -13.19 5.90 -5.66
N THR A 926 -11.96 5.75 -6.17
CA THR A 926 -11.40 4.40 -6.39
C THR A 926 -11.31 3.64 -5.06
N THR A 927 -11.50 2.32 -5.07
CA THR A 927 -11.47 1.47 -3.86
C THR A 927 -10.08 1.37 -3.25
N PHE A 928 -9.02 1.55 -4.04
CA PHE A 928 -7.63 1.36 -3.63
C PHE A 928 -6.91 2.66 -3.23
N SER A 929 -7.24 3.81 -3.83
CA SER A 929 -6.59 5.09 -3.52
C SER A 929 -7.57 6.21 -3.14
N GLY A 930 -8.88 6.04 -3.32
CA GLY A 930 -9.86 7.09 -3.04
C GLY A 930 -9.73 8.33 -3.95
N GLN A 931 -8.86 8.30 -4.95
CA GLN A 931 -8.69 9.35 -5.95
C GLN A 931 -9.80 9.30 -7.00
N GLN A 932 -9.97 10.38 -7.77
CA GLN A 932 -10.66 10.28 -9.05
C GLN A 932 -9.75 9.59 -10.05
N PHE A 933 -10.29 8.54 -10.67
CA PHE A 933 -9.78 7.97 -11.90
C PHE A 933 -10.77 8.24 -13.02
N THR A 934 -10.33 8.77 -14.15
CA THR A 934 -11.16 8.87 -15.36
C THR A 934 -10.45 8.20 -16.52
N ASN A 935 -11.10 7.23 -17.14
CA ASN A 935 -10.66 6.64 -18.40
C ASN A 935 -11.46 7.25 -19.55
N VAL A 936 -10.77 7.86 -20.49
CA VAL A 936 -11.34 8.33 -21.75
C VAL A 936 -10.89 7.36 -22.84
N THR A 937 -11.79 7.00 -23.75
CA THR A 937 -11.49 6.12 -24.89
C THR A 937 -12.05 6.75 -26.15
N LEU A 938 -11.20 6.89 -27.17
CA LEU A 938 -11.54 7.38 -28.50
C LEU A 938 -11.34 6.25 -29.50
N LYS A 939 -12.37 5.85 -30.25
CA LYS A 939 -12.25 4.88 -31.34
C LYS A 939 -12.27 5.59 -32.69
N ASN A 940 -11.39 5.17 -33.59
CA ASN A 940 -11.13 5.85 -34.86
C ASN A 940 -10.77 7.32 -34.67
N ALA A 941 -9.90 7.62 -33.69
CA ALA A 941 -9.48 8.98 -33.37
C ALA A 941 -8.68 9.57 -34.52
N LYS A 942 -9.21 10.65 -35.11
CA LYS A 942 -8.61 11.28 -36.30
C LYS A 942 -7.37 12.11 -35.97
N ARG A 943 -6.49 12.25 -36.96
CA ARG A 943 -5.32 13.13 -36.87
C ARG A 943 -5.75 14.57 -36.58
N GLY A 944 -4.96 15.29 -35.80
CA GLY A 944 -5.23 16.67 -35.43
C GLY A 944 -4.91 16.95 -33.97
N VAL A 945 -5.29 18.14 -33.51
CA VAL A 945 -5.14 18.55 -32.12
C VAL A 945 -6.48 18.37 -31.43
N TRP A 946 -6.52 17.42 -30.51
CA TRP A 946 -7.60 17.21 -29.57
C TRP A 946 -7.35 18.03 -28.32
N LYS A 947 -8.41 18.54 -27.69
CA LYS A 947 -8.29 19.27 -26.43
C LYS A 947 -9.04 18.52 -25.34
N ILE A 948 -8.40 18.37 -24.20
CA ILE A 948 -8.96 17.70 -23.02
C ILE A 948 -9.14 18.79 -21.98
N ARG A 949 -10.38 19.27 -21.86
CA ARG A 949 -10.73 20.32 -20.92
C ARG A 949 -11.16 19.70 -19.60
N LEU A 950 -10.42 20.00 -18.55
CA LEU A 950 -10.68 19.62 -17.18
C LEU A 950 -11.38 20.77 -16.47
N VAL A 951 -12.59 20.56 -15.95
CA VAL A 951 -13.35 21.59 -15.23
C VAL A 951 -13.47 21.18 -13.77
N GLY A 952 -12.94 21.99 -12.86
CA GLY A 952 -12.93 21.67 -11.43
C GLY A 952 -14.34 21.59 -10.86
N VAL A 953 -14.75 20.41 -10.41
CA VAL A 953 -16.04 20.21 -9.72
C VAL A 953 -15.85 20.39 -8.23
N TYR A 954 -14.72 19.92 -7.70
CA TYR A 954 -14.36 20.02 -6.30
C TYR A 954 -12.84 20.04 -6.17
N ILE A 955 -12.26 21.14 -5.70
CA ILE A 955 -10.82 21.38 -5.77
C ILE A 955 -10.25 21.79 -4.42
N ILE A 956 -9.27 21.03 -3.93
CA ILE A 956 -8.43 21.27 -2.75
C ILE A 956 -7.01 21.58 -3.21
N THR A 957 -6.34 20.62 -3.86
CA THR A 957 -4.99 20.82 -4.38
C THR A 957 -5.01 21.18 -5.87
N GLY A 958 -6.02 20.68 -6.58
CA GLY A 958 -6.18 20.81 -8.02
C GLY A 958 -5.19 19.98 -8.84
N ARG A 959 -4.28 19.24 -8.20
CA ARG A 959 -3.22 18.53 -8.91
C ARG A 959 -3.81 17.36 -9.68
N TYR A 960 -3.61 17.39 -10.99
CA TYR A 960 -3.96 16.31 -11.90
C TYR A 960 -2.72 15.75 -12.60
N ASN A 961 -2.78 14.47 -12.97
CA ASN A 961 -1.84 13.82 -13.86
C ASN A 961 -2.64 13.11 -14.95
N LEU A 962 -2.24 13.29 -16.20
CA LEU A 962 -2.91 12.73 -17.37
C LEU A 962 -1.92 11.91 -18.17
N TYR A 963 -2.31 10.68 -18.50
CA TYR A 963 -1.46 9.68 -19.13
C TYR A 963 -2.06 9.19 -20.43
N LEU A 964 -1.21 9.07 -21.44
CA LEU A 964 -1.41 8.17 -22.56
C LEU A 964 -0.85 6.78 -22.19
N PRO A 965 -1.28 5.71 -22.88
CA PRO A 965 -0.60 4.43 -22.86
C PRO A 965 0.90 4.59 -23.13
N ASN A 966 1.68 3.62 -22.66
CA ASN A 966 3.11 3.58 -22.96
C ASN A 966 3.35 3.77 -24.47
N ARG A 967 4.38 4.53 -24.84
CA ARG A 967 4.67 4.91 -26.22
C ARG A 967 4.63 3.75 -27.23
N LYS A 968 5.02 2.54 -26.80
CA LYS A 968 4.98 1.32 -27.64
C LYS A 968 3.57 0.88 -28.07
N LEU A 969 2.51 1.37 -27.42
CA LEU A 969 1.12 1.09 -27.76
C LEU A 969 0.49 2.18 -28.63
N LEU A 970 1.23 3.23 -28.97
CA LEU A 970 0.76 4.40 -29.71
C LEU A 970 1.39 4.45 -31.09
N LYS A 971 0.69 5.04 -32.06
CA LYS A 971 1.27 5.40 -33.36
C LYS A 971 2.26 6.55 -33.22
N SER A 972 3.08 6.71 -34.26
CA SER A 972 4.10 7.75 -34.29
C SER A 972 3.46 9.14 -34.24
N GLY A 973 3.93 9.96 -33.29
CA GLY A 973 3.48 11.35 -33.15
C GLY A 973 2.25 11.58 -32.27
N THR A 974 1.57 10.55 -31.77
CA THR A 974 0.53 10.70 -30.73
C THR A 974 1.16 11.18 -29.43
N ARG A 975 0.88 12.38 -28.93
CA ARG A 975 1.57 12.97 -27.77
C ARG A 975 0.81 14.11 -27.11
N PHE A 976 1.13 14.39 -25.84
CA PHE A 976 0.81 15.70 -25.27
C PHE A 976 1.78 16.76 -25.78
N ARG A 977 1.27 17.98 -25.98
CA ARG A 977 2.10 19.14 -26.33
C ARG A 977 2.78 19.74 -25.11
N GLU A 978 2.05 19.81 -24.01
CA GLU A 978 2.56 20.18 -22.69
C GLU A 978 3.02 18.90 -22.00
N VAL A 979 4.30 18.80 -21.66
CA VAL A 979 4.89 17.55 -21.18
C VAL A 979 5.50 17.77 -19.81
N ASP A 980 5.21 16.84 -18.90
CA ASP A 980 5.91 16.71 -17.63
C ASP A 980 6.75 15.42 -17.64
N PRO A 981 8.09 15.50 -17.60
CA PRO A 981 8.95 14.33 -17.62
C PRO A 981 8.95 13.54 -16.29
N PHE A 982 8.41 14.11 -15.21
CA PHE A 982 8.26 13.45 -13.91
C PHE A 982 6.94 12.68 -13.81
N TYR A 983 6.75 11.90 -12.74
CA TYR A 983 5.57 11.05 -12.53
C TYR A 983 5.36 9.95 -13.58
N THR A 984 6.45 9.52 -14.23
CA THR A 984 6.42 8.57 -15.36
C THR A 984 6.80 7.14 -14.96
N ILE A 985 6.98 6.85 -13.66
CA ILE A 985 7.28 5.49 -13.18
C ILE A 985 6.09 4.56 -13.52
N ASN A 986 6.38 3.46 -14.21
CA ASN A 986 5.35 2.50 -14.59
C ASN A 986 4.91 1.62 -13.42
N TYR A 987 3.66 1.16 -13.43
CA TYR A 987 3.22 0.02 -12.62
C TYR A 987 3.85 -1.28 -13.18
N PRO A 988 4.34 -2.22 -12.34
CA PRO A 988 4.31 -2.24 -10.88
C PRO A 988 5.46 -1.49 -10.18
N ALA A 989 6.43 -0.95 -10.92
CA ALA A 989 7.60 -0.25 -10.39
C ALA A 989 7.29 0.97 -9.49
N ILE A 990 6.04 1.44 -9.44
CA ILE A 990 5.58 2.43 -8.46
C ILE A 990 5.56 1.88 -7.03
N GLN A 991 5.36 0.59 -6.80
CA GLN A 991 5.20 0.01 -5.45
C GLN A 991 6.43 0.25 -4.55
N ASP A 992 6.21 0.36 -3.24
CA ASP A 992 7.31 0.62 -2.28
C ASP A 992 8.19 -0.62 -2.05
N ASP A 993 7.56 -1.78 -2.16
CA ASP A 993 7.98 -3.11 -1.72
C ASP A 993 8.96 -3.83 -2.64
N LEU A 994 9.35 -3.16 -3.73
CA LEU A 994 10.28 -3.68 -4.72
C LEU A 994 11.40 -2.68 -4.95
N ILE A 995 12.45 -3.14 -5.62
CA ILE A 995 13.59 -2.30 -6.00
C ILE A 995 13.36 -1.81 -7.43
N THR A 996 13.07 -0.52 -7.56
CA THR A 996 12.80 0.15 -8.84
C THR A 996 14.11 0.65 -9.45
N ILE A 997 14.40 0.22 -10.67
CA ILE A 997 15.68 0.47 -11.33
C ILE A 997 15.49 1.32 -12.59
N GLY A 998 16.08 2.53 -12.59
CA GLY A 998 16.20 3.35 -13.80
C GLY A 998 17.38 2.92 -14.67
N ALA A 999 17.41 3.36 -15.93
CA ALA A 999 18.46 3.00 -16.88
C ALA A 999 19.53 4.09 -16.97
N TYR A 1000 20.78 3.67 -16.82
CA TYR A 1000 21.97 4.49 -16.95
C TYR A 1000 22.72 4.14 -18.24
N ASN A 1001 23.25 5.15 -18.91
CA ASN A 1001 24.10 5.00 -20.07
C ASN A 1001 25.56 5.12 -19.63
N THR A 1002 26.27 3.99 -19.67
CA THR A 1002 27.67 3.89 -19.26
C THR A 1002 28.63 4.57 -20.25
N ILE A 1003 28.24 4.69 -21.53
CA ILE A 1003 29.10 5.24 -22.59
C ILE A 1003 29.37 6.74 -22.37
N ASN A 1004 28.35 7.48 -21.92
CA ASN A 1004 28.43 8.93 -21.72
C ASN A 1004 28.23 9.33 -20.23
N SER A 1005 28.19 8.34 -19.33
CA SER A 1005 28.02 8.52 -17.90
C SER A 1005 26.79 9.37 -17.51
N SER A 1006 25.66 9.18 -18.21
CA SER A 1006 24.42 9.92 -17.95
C SER A 1006 23.21 9.00 -17.72
N LEU A 1007 22.15 9.54 -17.11
CA LEU A 1007 20.84 8.89 -17.16
C LEU A 1007 20.41 8.68 -18.62
N TRP A 1008 19.82 7.53 -18.94
CA TRP A 1008 19.18 7.34 -20.24
C TRP A 1008 17.94 8.22 -20.34
N GLN A 1009 17.83 9.00 -21.42
CA GLN A 1009 16.80 10.04 -21.53
C GLN A 1009 15.37 9.52 -21.37
N SER A 1010 15.11 8.33 -21.91
CA SER A 1010 13.81 7.66 -21.84
C SER A 1010 13.54 6.95 -20.52
N SER A 1011 14.54 6.80 -19.63
CA SER A 1011 14.29 6.23 -18.30
C SER A 1011 13.22 7.05 -17.59
N SER A 1012 12.14 6.37 -17.17
CA SER A 1012 11.08 6.98 -16.38
C SER A 1012 11.62 7.57 -15.08
N ARG A 1013 10.95 8.63 -14.60
CA ARG A 1013 11.39 9.48 -13.48
C ARG A 1013 10.28 9.62 -12.47
N GLY A 1014 10.66 9.63 -11.19
CA GLY A 1014 9.74 9.90 -10.11
C GLY A 1014 9.45 11.39 -9.94
N PRO A 1015 8.84 11.79 -8.81
CA PRO A 1015 8.29 10.88 -7.81
C PRO A 1015 7.06 10.15 -8.39
N THR A 1016 6.48 9.21 -7.65
CA THR A 1016 5.13 8.69 -8.00
C THR A 1016 4.09 9.80 -7.85
N ILE A 1017 2.85 9.62 -8.34
CA ILE A 1017 1.79 10.65 -8.20
C ILE A 1017 1.42 10.98 -6.75
N GLU A 1018 1.84 10.13 -5.79
CA GLU A 1018 1.74 10.38 -4.35
C GLU A 1018 3.03 10.92 -3.73
N ASN A 1019 3.91 11.52 -4.55
CA ASN A 1019 5.18 12.14 -4.16
C ASN A 1019 6.21 11.20 -3.52
N ARG A 1020 6.09 9.87 -3.67
CA ARG A 1020 7.15 8.93 -3.24
C ARG A 1020 8.36 8.98 -4.17
N LEU A 1021 9.56 9.03 -3.57
CA LEU A 1021 10.84 9.00 -4.28
C LEU A 1021 11.04 7.68 -5.04
N LYS A 1022 11.20 7.77 -6.36
CA LYS A 1022 11.57 6.68 -7.29
C LYS A 1022 12.37 7.27 -8.47
N PRO A 1023 13.18 6.49 -9.22
CA PRO A 1023 13.56 5.11 -8.93
C PRO A 1023 14.37 5.01 -7.63
N ASP A 1024 14.64 3.79 -7.16
CA ASP A 1024 15.46 3.59 -5.96
C ASP A 1024 16.94 3.78 -6.28
N ILE A 1025 17.39 3.25 -7.42
CA ILE A 1025 18.73 3.40 -7.98
C ILE A 1025 18.65 3.34 -9.51
N VAL A 1026 19.77 3.57 -10.18
CA VAL A 1026 19.93 3.32 -11.62
C VAL A 1026 20.97 2.23 -11.86
N ALA A 1027 20.88 1.52 -12.98
CA ALA A 1027 21.87 0.53 -13.40
C ALA A 1027 22.10 0.60 -14.92
N PRO A 1028 23.20 0.04 -15.45
CA PRO A 1028 23.47 0.01 -16.88
C PRO A 1028 22.30 -0.59 -17.68
N GLY A 1029 21.79 0.18 -18.64
CA GLY A 1029 20.63 -0.22 -19.41
C GLY A 1029 20.64 0.24 -20.86
N VAL A 1030 21.79 0.66 -21.40
CA VAL A 1030 21.90 1.13 -22.80
C VAL A 1030 22.92 0.28 -23.55
N ASN A 1031 22.49 -0.28 -24.69
CA ASN A 1031 23.28 -1.14 -25.57
C ASN A 1031 23.95 -2.31 -24.85
N ILE A 1032 23.25 -2.92 -23.89
CA ILE A 1032 23.80 -4.04 -23.10
C ILE A 1032 23.88 -5.29 -23.98
N ILE A 1033 25.06 -5.88 -24.08
CA ILE A 1033 25.26 -7.14 -24.82
C ILE A 1033 24.68 -8.30 -23.99
N ALA A 1034 23.85 -9.13 -24.62
CA ALA A 1034 23.21 -10.27 -23.96
C ALA A 1034 22.90 -11.42 -24.93
N ALA A 1035 22.73 -12.62 -24.38
CA ALA A 1035 22.39 -13.84 -25.12
C ALA A 1035 21.09 -13.64 -25.92
N TYR A 1036 21.08 -14.04 -27.19
CA TYR A 1036 19.95 -13.89 -28.10
C TYR A 1036 19.66 -15.24 -28.78
N PRO A 1037 18.39 -15.56 -29.12
CA PRO A 1037 18.03 -16.85 -29.70
C PRO A 1037 18.92 -17.29 -30.87
N GLY A 1038 19.16 -18.60 -30.94
CA GLY A 1038 19.98 -19.22 -31.98
C GLY A 1038 21.48 -19.23 -31.67
N ASN A 1039 21.87 -19.28 -30.39
CA ASN A 1039 23.28 -19.25 -29.96
C ASN A 1039 24.04 -17.99 -30.42
N THR A 1040 23.39 -16.83 -30.37
CA THR A 1040 23.98 -15.54 -30.78
C THR A 1040 23.95 -14.51 -29.65
N TYR A 1041 24.53 -13.33 -29.87
CA TYR A 1041 24.42 -12.20 -28.97
C TYR A 1041 23.85 -10.99 -29.70
N ALA A 1042 23.08 -10.18 -28.98
CA ALA A 1042 22.52 -8.92 -29.46
C ALA A 1042 22.66 -7.84 -28.37
N THR A 1043 22.25 -6.61 -28.68
CA THR A 1043 22.21 -5.52 -27.70
C THR A 1043 20.78 -5.18 -27.30
N ILE A 1044 20.56 -4.88 -26.02
CA ILE A 1044 19.28 -4.46 -25.47
C ILE A 1044 19.42 -3.12 -24.73
N THR A 1045 18.47 -2.23 -24.95
CA THR A 1045 18.37 -0.93 -24.29
C THR A 1045 17.04 -0.82 -23.55
N GLY A 1046 17.04 -0.31 -22.33
CA GLY A 1046 15.86 -0.02 -21.54
C GLY A 1046 16.00 -0.37 -20.06
N THR A 1047 14.99 0.02 -19.28
CA THR A 1047 14.97 -0.27 -17.84
C THR A 1047 14.84 -1.77 -17.52
N ALA A 1048 14.39 -2.60 -18.47
CA ALA A 1048 14.43 -4.06 -18.32
C ALA A 1048 15.87 -4.59 -18.15
N ALA A 1049 16.82 -4.12 -18.97
CA ALA A 1049 18.22 -4.53 -18.88
C ALA A 1049 18.89 -4.03 -17.59
N ALA A 1050 18.54 -2.83 -17.14
CA ALA A 1050 18.99 -2.29 -15.86
C ALA A 1050 18.46 -3.13 -14.68
N SER A 1051 17.17 -3.50 -14.72
CA SER A 1051 16.56 -4.37 -13.70
C SER A 1051 17.20 -5.75 -13.65
N ALA A 1052 17.54 -6.34 -14.80
CA ALA A 1052 18.25 -7.63 -14.86
C ALA A 1052 19.63 -7.61 -14.17
N HIS A 1053 20.41 -6.52 -14.31
CA HIS A 1053 21.65 -6.38 -13.56
C HIS A 1053 21.42 -6.34 -12.04
N ALA A 1054 20.41 -5.59 -11.59
CA ALA A 1054 20.03 -5.54 -10.18
C ALA A 1054 19.53 -6.90 -9.67
N ALA A 1055 18.80 -7.67 -10.50
CA ALA A 1055 18.34 -9.01 -10.14
C ALA A 1055 19.51 -9.97 -9.90
N GLY A 1056 20.52 -9.96 -10.77
CA GLY A 1056 21.75 -10.73 -10.56
C GLY A 1056 22.52 -10.29 -9.30
N ALA A 1057 22.61 -8.98 -9.04
CA ALA A 1057 23.23 -8.46 -7.82
C ALA A 1057 22.50 -8.92 -6.55
N ALA A 1058 21.17 -8.88 -6.56
CA ALA A 1058 20.35 -9.39 -5.46
C ALA A 1058 20.53 -10.91 -5.26
N ALA A 1059 20.70 -11.68 -6.34
CA ALA A 1059 20.96 -13.12 -6.26
C ALA A 1059 22.34 -13.42 -5.64
N MET A 1060 23.38 -12.68 -6.00
CA MET A 1060 24.69 -12.76 -5.31
C MET A 1060 24.58 -12.44 -3.82
N TYR A 1061 23.79 -11.42 -3.47
CA TYR A 1061 23.52 -11.07 -2.09
C TYR A 1061 22.76 -12.15 -1.33
N PHE A 1062 21.75 -12.78 -1.94
CA PHE A 1062 21.03 -13.89 -1.33
C PHE A 1062 21.88 -15.14 -1.20
N GLN A 1063 22.82 -15.40 -2.11
CA GLN A 1063 23.80 -16.45 -1.87
C GLN A 1063 24.53 -16.17 -0.55
N TYR A 1064 25.07 -14.97 -0.38
CA TYR A 1064 25.85 -14.65 0.81
C TYR A 1064 25.00 -14.69 2.09
N THR A 1065 23.81 -14.09 2.05
CA THR A 1065 22.97 -13.90 3.25
C THR A 1065 22.10 -15.08 3.61
N PHE A 1066 21.52 -15.73 2.61
CA PHE A 1066 20.57 -16.83 2.80
C PHE A 1066 21.25 -18.19 2.62
N VAL A 1067 21.91 -18.43 1.48
CA VAL A 1067 22.45 -19.76 1.12
C VAL A 1067 23.67 -20.13 1.95
N ASP A 1068 24.66 -19.23 2.02
CA ASP A 1068 25.88 -19.41 2.80
C ASP A 1068 25.64 -19.13 4.30
N GLY A 1069 24.43 -18.67 4.66
CA GLY A 1069 24.00 -18.40 6.05
C GLY A 1069 24.72 -17.25 6.74
N ARG A 1070 25.33 -16.32 5.99
CA ARG A 1070 26.10 -15.20 6.57
C ARG A 1070 25.17 -14.00 6.76
N TYR A 1071 24.79 -13.68 7.99
CA TYR A 1071 23.79 -12.65 8.29
C TYR A 1071 22.37 -13.01 7.78
N PRO A 1072 21.79 -14.14 8.24
CA PRO A 1072 20.50 -14.64 7.75
C PRO A 1072 19.33 -13.66 7.95
N ASN A 1073 19.44 -12.77 8.94
CA ASN A 1073 18.48 -11.70 9.23
C ASN A 1073 18.53 -10.51 8.25
N GLN A 1074 19.41 -10.55 7.25
CA GLN A 1074 19.52 -9.53 6.21
C GLN A 1074 18.89 -9.96 4.87
N ALA A 1075 18.36 -11.18 4.77
CA ALA A 1075 17.80 -11.73 3.54
C ALA A 1075 16.36 -11.24 3.24
N TYR A 1076 16.11 -9.94 3.28
CA TYR A 1076 14.80 -9.32 2.96
C TYR A 1076 14.96 -8.23 1.90
N VAL A 1077 13.93 -8.02 1.08
CA VAL A 1077 13.99 -7.07 -0.04
C VAL A 1077 14.36 -5.64 0.39
N GLN A 1078 13.89 -5.19 1.55
CA GLN A 1078 14.15 -3.85 2.08
C GLN A 1078 15.60 -3.73 2.56
N LYS A 1079 16.19 -4.81 3.06
CA LYS A 1079 17.63 -4.85 3.40
C LYS A 1079 18.46 -4.78 2.14
N ILE A 1080 18.12 -5.56 1.12
CA ILE A 1080 18.78 -5.51 -0.18
C ILE A 1080 18.69 -4.10 -0.77
N LYS A 1081 17.49 -3.53 -0.83
CA LYS A 1081 17.21 -2.16 -1.28
C LYS A 1081 18.10 -1.16 -0.55
N THR A 1082 18.18 -1.27 0.78
CA THR A 1082 19.05 -0.44 1.63
C THR A 1082 20.52 -0.56 1.24
N PHE A 1083 21.07 -1.76 1.21
CA PHE A 1083 22.49 -1.95 0.93
C PHE A 1083 22.84 -1.57 -0.51
N MET A 1084 21.94 -1.79 -1.46
CA MET A 1084 22.06 -1.27 -2.82
C MET A 1084 22.08 0.26 -2.85
N GLN A 1085 21.20 0.94 -2.12
CA GLN A 1085 21.13 2.41 -2.05
C GLN A 1085 22.32 3.02 -1.31
N ALA A 1086 22.76 2.43 -0.20
CA ALA A 1086 23.89 2.92 0.58
C ALA A 1086 25.23 2.68 -0.14
N GLY A 1087 25.37 1.51 -0.78
CA GLY A 1087 26.53 1.15 -1.58
C GLY A 1087 26.57 1.79 -2.96
N ALA A 1088 25.47 2.41 -3.41
CA ALA A 1088 25.38 3.02 -4.74
C ALA A 1088 26.46 4.08 -4.95
N ARG A 1089 27.07 4.07 -6.14
CA ARG A 1089 28.05 5.07 -6.55
C ARG A 1089 27.34 6.39 -6.83
N LYS A 1090 27.83 7.47 -6.20
CA LYS A 1090 27.28 8.83 -6.28
C LYS A 1090 28.24 9.75 -7.03
N ASP A 1091 27.69 10.57 -7.92
CA ASP A 1091 28.43 11.66 -8.55
C ASP A 1091 28.55 12.86 -7.60
N SER A 1092 29.75 13.42 -7.45
CA SER A 1092 30.04 14.51 -6.50
C SER A 1092 29.31 15.82 -6.83
N ASN A 1093 28.89 16.00 -8.08
CA ASN A 1093 28.17 17.20 -8.53
C ASN A 1093 26.65 17.06 -8.48
N THR A 1094 26.13 15.90 -8.06
CA THR A 1094 24.71 15.60 -8.02
C THR A 1094 24.24 15.44 -6.57
N VAL A 1095 23.11 16.07 -6.23
CA VAL A 1095 22.49 15.90 -4.92
C VAL A 1095 21.67 14.61 -4.92
N TYR A 1096 21.89 13.77 -3.90
CA TYR A 1096 21.17 12.52 -3.69
C TYR A 1096 20.44 12.52 -2.34
N PRO A 1097 19.31 11.80 -2.22
CA PRO A 1097 18.61 11.17 -3.34
C PRO A 1097 17.87 12.17 -4.23
N ASN A 1098 17.52 11.78 -5.45
CA ASN A 1098 16.70 12.58 -6.36
C ASN A 1098 15.79 11.69 -7.24
N THR A 1099 14.80 12.31 -7.89
CA THR A 1099 13.76 11.61 -8.66
C THR A 1099 14.19 11.12 -10.04
N ASN A 1100 15.46 11.34 -10.42
CA ASN A 1100 16.04 10.87 -11.68
C ASN A 1100 16.86 9.60 -11.47
N SER A 1101 17.79 9.65 -10.52
CA SER A 1101 18.79 8.61 -10.28
C SER A 1101 18.60 7.85 -8.97
N GLY A 1102 17.56 8.16 -8.21
CA GLY A 1102 17.35 7.59 -6.88
C GLY A 1102 18.49 7.92 -5.95
N TYR A 1103 19.12 6.90 -5.37
CA TYR A 1103 20.28 7.01 -4.48
C TYR A 1103 21.65 6.92 -5.18
N GLY A 1104 21.68 6.63 -6.49
CA GLY A 1104 22.91 6.51 -7.26
C GLY A 1104 22.92 5.34 -8.23
N LEU A 1105 24.10 5.05 -8.78
CA LEU A 1105 24.34 3.95 -9.70
C LEU A 1105 24.65 2.65 -8.94
N LEU A 1106 24.08 1.53 -9.37
CA LEU A 1106 24.33 0.20 -8.81
C LEU A 1106 25.84 -0.08 -8.72
N ASP A 1107 26.28 -0.44 -7.52
CA ASP A 1107 27.64 -0.91 -7.25
C ASP A 1107 27.54 -2.13 -6.33
N VAL A 1108 27.74 -3.32 -6.90
CA VAL A 1108 27.66 -4.60 -6.19
C VAL A 1108 28.76 -4.69 -5.15
N ARG A 1109 29.97 -4.18 -5.44
CA ARG A 1109 31.04 -4.17 -4.43
C ARG A 1109 30.67 -3.23 -3.28
N GLY A 1110 30.21 -2.02 -3.59
CA GLY A 1110 29.75 -1.05 -2.60
C GLY A 1110 28.64 -1.62 -1.71
N MET A 1111 27.72 -2.38 -2.30
CA MET A 1111 26.66 -3.10 -1.57
C MET A 1111 27.23 -4.06 -0.51
N PHE A 1112 28.29 -4.82 -0.83
CA PHE A 1112 28.95 -5.73 0.11
C PHE A 1112 29.89 -5.01 1.10
N ASP A 1113 30.49 -3.89 0.71
CA ASP A 1113 31.35 -3.08 1.57
C ASP A 1113 30.54 -2.44 2.71
N VAL A 1114 29.28 -2.03 2.45
CA VAL A 1114 28.37 -1.49 3.47
C VAL A 1114 27.66 -2.59 4.29
N LEU A 1115 27.57 -3.81 3.76
CA LEU A 1115 26.99 -4.95 4.48
C LEU A 1115 27.87 -5.41 5.66
N ARG A 1116 29.19 -5.23 5.55
CA ARG A 1116 30.19 -5.60 6.56
C ARG A 1116 30.37 -4.50 7.59
#